data_AF-A0A7Y4VEA5-F1
#
_entry.id   AF-A0A7Y4VEA5-F1
#
_cell.length_a   1.000
_cell.length_b   1.000
_cell.length_c   1.000
_cell.angle_alpha   90.00
_cell.angle_beta   90.00
_cell.angle_gamma   90.00
#
_symmetry.space_group_name_H-M   'P 1'
#
loop_
_entity.id
_entity.type
_entity.pdbx_description
1 polymer ?
#
loop_
_entity_poly.entity_id
_entity_poly.type
_entity_poly.pdbx_seq_one_letter_code
_entity_poly.pdbx_strand_id
1 'polypeptide(L)'
;MNFRLIFLVAILLAKPAFARAGFFVAPNGSDANAGTKSKPFATLDGARDAIRHGIGRGDGKRKPITIWIRGGDYLRTRTLEFTAADSGTAAAPITWRAYKNEPVRLLGGRTLTGFKAVSDSGVLARLDEKARGKVVELNLRALGMSDFGELKSRGFSRSAVAHSELFFDHRPMTLARWPNAGEFAKITGYPAGQKDEHGGTLGGLPDGFNCAGDRPSHWQDISDLWVHGYWAYDWANSYEKVAALDVAQHLVKTVAPHGLYGFRKDQRFYFLNVFEELDQPGEWFLDRKTGMLYFWPPEQGGGNATKETIISLLDQPLLKLTDVSHVTFRGITFEATRGNAIEIQGGSSNRIAGCLIRNIGNSGVVINGGSGHGVVSCDISDTGDGGVSLTGGDRQTLTPGGHFVENCHFQRLGHWSKCYVPAIALNGVGQRASHNLIHDHPHCAILYWGNDHVMEFNEIHHIALETGDVGAIYTGRDYTFRGNKIRHNFIHHTGGVGMGSMGVYMDDCVSGTEVFGNVFYKVHWAMFIGGGRDHRVENNLFVDCDPAVRADGRGLDKSPVWRGMVDDTMRKRLAEVPLALYRQRYPEMKSLDRYYGPPEGPAITGDAFKGVPPDDNLIIRNVCVGKWADAGWHASLQTLRLENNLTNATTSLVTAPNDQSGPRDFALKKDSPAWALGFHKIPVEQIGLREDELRRELKRFMSTTTR
;
A
#
# COMPACT_ATOMS: atom_id res chain seq x y z
N MET A 1 -63.13 -34.06 -34.54
CA MET A 1 -62.34 -33.50 -35.67
C MET A 1 -61.27 -32.60 -35.06
N ASN A 2 -60.04 -32.70 -35.57
CA ASN A 2 -58.82 -31.92 -35.25
C ASN A 2 -57.91 -32.46 -34.13
N PHE A 3 -57.16 -33.52 -34.48
CA PHE A 3 -55.82 -33.76 -33.97
C PHE A 3 -54.88 -32.62 -34.42
N ARG A 4 -54.14 -32.00 -33.49
CA ARG A 4 -52.91 -31.24 -33.82
C ARG A 4 -51.74 -31.92 -33.13
N LEU A 5 -50.94 -32.59 -33.95
CA LEU A 5 -49.66 -33.19 -33.63
C LEU A 5 -48.62 -32.07 -33.53
N ILE A 6 -48.03 -31.83 -32.37
CA ILE A 6 -46.88 -30.94 -32.20
C ILE A 6 -45.63 -31.82 -32.15
N PHE A 7 -44.83 -31.76 -33.21
CA PHE A 7 -43.49 -32.35 -33.26
C PHE A 7 -42.55 -31.55 -32.35
N LEU A 8 -42.11 -32.15 -31.25
CA LEU A 8 -41.04 -31.61 -30.40
C LEU A 8 -39.69 -32.05 -31.01
N VAL A 9 -39.05 -31.18 -31.80
CA VAL A 9 -37.66 -31.40 -32.24
C VAL A 9 -36.74 -31.02 -31.09
N ALA A 10 -36.21 -32.02 -30.39
CA ALA A 10 -35.14 -31.85 -29.42
C ALA A 10 -33.83 -31.51 -30.16
N ILE A 11 -33.51 -30.23 -30.30
CA ILE A 11 -32.18 -29.78 -30.71
C ILE A 11 -31.23 -29.99 -29.53
N LEU A 12 -30.51 -31.11 -29.53
CA LEU A 12 -29.31 -31.29 -28.71
C LEU A 12 -28.28 -30.25 -29.15
N LEU A 13 -28.25 -29.10 -28.48
CA LEU A 13 -27.12 -28.17 -28.53
C LEU A 13 -25.94 -28.83 -27.81
N ALA A 14 -25.18 -29.66 -28.53
CA ALA A 14 -23.86 -30.07 -28.13
C ALA A 14 -23.00 -28.80 -27.97
N LYS A 15 -22.75 -28.38 -26.72
CA LYS A 15 -21.76 -27.34 -26.43
C LYS A 15 -20.42 -27.85 -26.99
N PRO A 16 -19.77 -27.13 -27.92
CA PRO A 16 -18.46 -27.55 -28.39
C PRO A 16 -17.50 -27.46 -27.20
N ALA A 17 -17.02 -28.61 -26.73
CA ALA A 17 -15.90 -28.68 -25.82
C ALA A 17 -14.67 -28.22 -26.59
N PHE A 18 -14.33 -26.93 -26.50
CA PHE A 18 -13.04 -26.46 -26.99
C PHE A 18 -11.94 -27.18 -26.22
N ALA A 19 -11.19 -28.04 -26.90
CA ALA A 19 -10.02 -28.70 -26.35
C ALA A 19 -9.00 -27.62 -25.92
N ARG A 20 -8.84 -27.46 -24.61
CA ARG A 20 -7.89 -26.53 -23.98
C ARG A 20 -6.47 -27.08 -24.21
N ALA A 21 -5.64 -26.36 -24.94
CA ALA A 21 -4.23 -26.72 -25.06
C ALA A 21 -3.56 -26.52 -23.69
N GLY A 22 -3.12 -27.63 -23.08
CA GLY A 22 -2.51 -27.65 -21.76
C GLY A 22 -1.02 -27.97 -21.84
N PHE A 23 -0.18 -27.02 -21.44
CA PHE A 23 1.27 -27.23 -21.30
C PHE A 23 1.65 -27.36 -19.83
N PHE A 24 2.79 -28.00 -19.55
CA PHE A 24 3.26 -28.26 -18.20
C PHE A 24 4.71 -27.78 -18.03
N VAL A 25 4.97 -27.19 -16.87
CA VAL A 25 6.31 -26.80 -16.41
C VAL A 25 6.57 -27.50 -15.08
N ALA A 26 7.75 -28.09 -14.89
CA ALA A 26 8.13 -28.77 -13.65
C ALA A 26 9.64 -28.61 -13.38
N PRO A 27 10.08 -28.51 -12.11
CA PRO A 27 11.51 -28.35 -11.80
C PRO A 27 12.40 -29.49 -12.31
N ASN A 28 11.84 -30.69 -12.48
CA ASN A 28 12.52 -31.87 -13.03
C ASN A 28 12.28 -32.07 -14.56
N GLY A 29 11.77 -31.04 -15.25
CA GLY A 29 11.53 -31.07 -16.68
C GLY A 29 12.78 -30.80 -17.52
N SER A 30 12.56 -30.52 -18.81
CA SER A 30 13.59 -30.06 -19.75
C SER A 30 12.96 -29.10 -20.74
N ASP A 31 13.63 -27.98 -21.06
CA ASP A 31 13.11 -27.02 -22.03
C ASP A 31 13.16 -27.53 -23.49
N ALA A 32 13.82 -28.67 -23.73
CA ALA A 32 13.74 -29.42 -24.97
C ALA A 32 12.50 -30.32 -25.08
N ASN A 33 11.73 -30.49 -24.00
CA ASN A 33 10.53 -31.30 -24.01
C ASN A 33 9.36 -30.61 -24.73
N ALA A 34 8.35 -31.39 -25.13
CA ALA A 34 7.15 -30.87 -25.79
C ALA A 34 6.15 -30.16 -24.85
N GLY A 35 6.46 -30.00 -23.56
CA GLY A 35 5.57 -29.37 -22.57
C GLY A 35 4.33 -30.20 -22.21
N THR A 36 4.35 -31.51 -22.43
CA THR A 36 3.24 -32.41 -22.03
C THR A 36 3.34 -32.75 -20.55
N LYS A 37 2.28 -33.32 -19.95
CA LYS A 37 2.30 -33.72 -18.54
C LYS A 37 3.43 -34.70 -18.20
N SER A 38 3.76 -35.63 -19.12
CA SER A 38 4.83 -36.63 -18.95
C SER A 38 6.21 -36.12 -19.38
N LYS A 39 6.27 -35.09 -20.23
CA LYS A 39 7.49 -34.42 -20.66
C LYS A 39 7.31 -32.91 -20.53
N PRO A 40 7.36 -32.35 -19.30
CA PRO A 40 7.15 -30.92 -19.05
C PRO A 40 8.39 -30.10 -19.40
N PHE A 41 8.19 -28.80 -19.67
CA PHE A 41 9.28 -27.83 -19.70
C PHE A 41 9.97 -27.74 -18.32
N ALA A 42 11.24 -27.37 -18.28
CA ALA A 42 11.95 -27.15 -17.02
C ALA A 42 11.62 -25.77 -16.43
N THR A 43 11.61 -24.75 -17.28
CA THR A 43 11.55 -23.35 -16.86
C THR A 43 10.30 -22.63 -17.39
N LEU A 44 9.91 -21.57 -16.70
CA LEU A 44 8.85 -20.67 -17.16
C LEU A 44 9.26 -19.92 -18.43
N ASP A 45 10.54 -19.55 -18.55
CA ASP A 45 11.13 -18.94 -19.75
C ASP A 45 11.00 -19.89 -20.95
N GLY A 46 11.39 -21.16 -20.80
CA GLY A 46 11.32 -22.17 -21.86
C GLY A 46 9.88 -22.41 -22.32
N ALA A 47 8.93 -22.49 -21.38
CA ALA A 47 7.51 -22.60 -21.72
C ALA A 47 6.97 -21.34 -22.44
N ARG A 48 7.39 -20.14 -22.03
CA ARG A 48 7.01 -18.88 -22.68
C ARG A 48 7.53 -18.85 -24.10
N ASP A 49 8.81 -19.15 -24.28
CA ASP A 49 9.48 -19.12 -25.57
C ASP A 49 8.90 -20.18 -26.52
N ALA A 50 8.57 -21.37 -26.02
CA ALA A 50 7.84 -22.39 -26.78
C ALA A 50 6.49 -21.90 -27.31
N ILE A 51 5.69 -21.25 -26.47
CA ILE A 51 4.36 -20.71 -26.85
C ILE A 51 4.52 -19.54 -27.84
N ARG A 52 5.53 -18.70 -27.64
CA ARG A 52 5.86 -17.58 -28.52
C ARG A 52 6.21 -18.06 -29.94
N HIS A 53 6.96 -19.16 -30.05
CA HIS A 53 7.34 -19.78 -31.32
C HIS A 53 6.27 -20.67 -31.95
N GLY A 54 5.03 -20.64 -31.45
CA GLY A 54 3.88 -21.21 -32.16
C GLY A 54 3.30 -22.50 -31.58
N ILE A 55 3.87 -23.04 -30.49
CA ILE A 55 3.26 -24.19 -29.81
C ILE A 55 1.89 -23.79 -29.24
N GLY A 56 0.84 -24.48 -29.70
CA GLY A 56 -0.56 -24.16 -29.37
C GLY A 56 -1.23 -23.14 -30.30
N ARG A 57 -0.55 -22.66 -31.36
CA ARG A 57 -1.08 -21.74 -32.39
C ARG A 57 -1.42 -22.46 -33.71
N GLY A 58 -2.03 -23.65 -33.64
CA GLY A 58 -2.46 -24.39 -34.84
C GLY A 58 -3.59 -23.69 -35.61
N ASP A 59 -3.71 -23.99 -36.91
CA ASP A 59 -4.82 -23.64 -37.85
C ASP A 59 -5.22 -22.15 -38.03
N GLY A 60 -4.44 -21.21 -37.49
CA GLY A 60 -4.73 -19.77 -37.61
C GLY A 60 -5.81 -19.27 -36.65
N LYS A 61 -6.42 -20.13 -35.82
CA LYS A 61 -7.34 -19.74 -34.76
C LYS A 61 -6.68 -19.90 -33.39
N ARG A 62 -6.42 -18.77 -32.71
CA ARG A 62 -5.94 -18.79 -31.33
C ARG A 62 -7.01 -19.47 -30.44
N LYS A 63 -6.62 -20.52 -29.73
CA LYS A 63 -7.44 -21.18 -28.69
C LYS A 63 -6.95 -20.77 -27.31
N PRO A 64 -7.78 -20.83 -26.26
CA PRO A 64 -7.31 -20.61 -24.90
C PRO A 64 -6.17 -21.57 -24.53
N ILE A 65 -5.07 -21.03 -24.00
CA ILE A 65 -3.90 -21.81 -23.58
C ILE A 65 -3.81 -21.82 -22.07
N THR A 66 -3.42 -22.95 -21.49
CA THR A 66 -3.11 -23.02 -20.05
C THR A 66 -1.80 -23.72 -19.80
N ILE A 67 -0.96 -23.05 -19.03
CA ILE A 67 0.32 -23.51 -18.57
C ILE A 67 0.14 -23.93 -17.11
N TRP A 68 0.23 -25.23 -16.87
CA TRP A 68 0.15 -25.86 -15.56
C TRP A 68 1.56 -25.96 -14.97
N ILE A 69 1.80 -25.20 -13.91
CA ILE A 69 3.08 -25.16 -13.21
C ILE A 69 3.00 -26.17 -12.06
N ARG A 70 3.89 -27.15 -12.08
CA ARG A 70 4.00 -28.17 -11.03
C ARG A 70 4.67 -27.58 -9.79
N GLY A 71 4.43 -28.18 -8.63
CA GLY A 71 4.95 -27.70 -7.36
C GLY A 71 6.47 -27.65 -7.31
N GLY A 72 7.00 -26.61 -6.67
CA GLY A 72 8.43 -26.40 -6.46
C GLY A 72 8.86 -24.93 -6.52
N ASP A 73 10.14 -24.73 -6.25
CA ASP A 73 10.80 -23.43 -6.29
C ASP A 73 11.39 -23.17 -7.68
N TYR A 74 10.98 -22.05 -8.26
CA TYR A 74 11.46 -21.53 -9.53
C TYR A 74 12.38 -20.34 -9.24
N LEU A 75 13.63 -20.64 -8.94
CA LEU A 75 14.66 -19.65 -8.61
C LEU A 75 14.84 -18.66 -9.76
N ARG A 76 14.88 -17.37 -9.44
CA ARG A 76 15.09 -16.27 -10.39
C ARG A 76 16.43 -15.60 -10.15
N THR A 77 17.23 -15.49 -11.21
CA THR A 77 18.42 -14.64 -11.27
C THR A 77 18.22 -13.44 -12.20
N ARG A 78 17.06 -13.38 -12.87
CA ARG A 78 16.58 -12.29 -13.71
C ARG A 78 15.05 -12.29 -13.77
N THR A 79 14.48 -11.16 -14.16
CA THR A 79 13.04 -11.00 -14.42
C THR A 79 12.50 -12.09 -15.34
N LEU A 80 11.29 -12.60 -15.06
CA LEU A 80 10.51 -13.33 -16.05
C LEU A 80 9.71 -12.32 -16.90
N GLU A 81 10.16 -12.08 -18.12
CA GLU A 81 9.60 -11.04 -18.99
C GLU A 81 8.58 -11.56 -20.00
N PHE A 82 7.49 -10.83 -20.17
CA PHE A 82 6.47 -11.05 -21.18
C PHE A 82 6.30 -9.76 -22.01
N THR A 83 6.12 -9.92 -23.31
CA THR A 83 5.89 -8.81 -24.24
C THR A 83 4.57 -8.98 -24.99
N ALA A 84 4.21 -8.02 -25.84
CA ALA A 84 3.05 -8.12 -26.72
C ALA A 84 2.95 -9.46 -27.49
N ALA A 85 4.09 -10.08 -27.81
CA ALA A 85 4.16 -11.39 -28.48
C ALA A 85 3.52 -12.54 -27.68
N ASP A 86 3.39 -12.38 -26.37
CA ASP A 86 2.83 -13.37 -25.45
C ASP A 86 1.37 -13.10 -25.09
N SER A 87 0.72 -12.16 -25.79
CA SER A 87 -0.69 -11.80 -25.54
C SER A 87 -1.64 -12.90 -25.99
N GLY A 88 -2.67 -13.12 -25.18
CA GLY A 88 -3.90 -13.77 -25.60
C GLY A 88 -4.87 -12.81 -26.30
N THR A 89 -6.11 -13.24 -26.45
CA THR A 89 -7.25 -12.37 -26.79
C THR A 89 -8.39 -12.64 -25.81
N ALA A 90 -9.44 -11.81 -25.80
CA ALA A 90 -10.62 -12.08 -24.98
C ALA A 90 -11.23 -13.48 -25.25
N ALA A 91 -11.21 -13.94 -26.51
CA ALA A 91 -11.69 -15.26 -26.91
C ALA A 91 -10.67 -16.39 -26.69
N ALA A 92 -9.37 -16.06 -26.58
CA ALA A 92 -8.27 -17.00 -26.45
C ALA A 92 -7.23 -16.50 -25.43
N PRO A 93 -7.61 -16.43 -24.14
CA PRO A 93 -6.71 -15.95 -23.10
C PRO A 93 -5.60 -16.99 -22.82
N ILE A 94 -4.52 -16.52 -22.20
CA ILE A 94 -3.42 -17.37 -21.76
C ILE A 94 -3.38 -17.37 -20.23
N THR A 95 -3.38 -18.55 -19.62
CA THR A 95 -3.36 -18.70 -18.17
C THR A 95 -2.13 -19.47 -17.70
N TRP A 96 -1.30 -18.84 -16.89
CA TRP A 96 -0.20 -19.44 -16.14
C TRP A 96 -0.72 -19.76 -14.73
N ARG A 97 -0.76 -21.04 -14.34
CA ARG A 97 -1.34 -21.40 -13.06
C ARG A 97 -0.68 -22.59 -12.39
N ALA A 98 -0.70 -22.59 -11.06
CA ALA A 98 -0.36 -23.79 -10.29
C ALA A 98 -1.28 -24.97 -10.67
N TYR A 99 -0.67 -26.16 -10.69
CA TYR A 99 -1.37 -27.40 -10.94
C TYR A 99 -2.10 -27.87 -9.67
N LYS A 100 -3.43 -27.81 -9.69
CA LYS A 100 -4.29 -28.12 -8.53
C LYS A 100 -3.89 -27.24 -7.33
N ASN A 101 -3.51 -27.87 -6.21
CA ASN A 101 -3.09 -27.23 -4.97
C ASN A 101 -1.58 -27.39 -4.73
N GLU A 102 -0.80 -27.77 -5.75
CA GLU A 102 0.66 -27.88 -5.62
C GLU A 102 1.26 -26.47 -5.36
N PRO A 103 2.13 -26.31 -4.34
CA PRO A 103 2.73 -25.00 -4.04
C PRO A 103 3.77 -24.63 -5.09
N VAL A 104 3.57 -23.50 -5.76
CA VAL A 104 4.48 -22.96 -6.78
C VAL A 104 5.04 -21.65 -6.28
N ARG A 105 6.37 -21.53 -6.22
CA ARG A 105 7.04 -20.31 -5.75
C ARG A 105 8.03 -19.78 -6.78
N LEU A 106 7.85 -18.55 -7.24
CA LEU A 106 8.88 -17.78 -7.95
C LEU A 106 9.71 -17.06 -6.89
N LEU A 107 10.96 -17.47 -6.76
CA LEU A 107 11.83 -17.06 -5.65
C LEU A 107 12.99 -16.20 -6.16
N GLY A 108 13.05 -14.95 -5.71
CA GLY A 108 14.14 -14.01 -6.01
C GLY A 108 15.35 -14.16 -5.09
N GLY A 109 15.29 -15.08 -4.14
CA GLY A 109 16.32 -15.31 -3.12
C GLY A 109 16.97 -16.69 -3.19
N ARG A 110 17.61 -17.05 -2.08
CA ARG A 110 18.21 -18.36 -1.84
C ARG A 110 17.90 -18.82 -0.43
N THR A 111 17.49 -20.08 -0.31
CA THR A 111 17.39 -20.77 0.97
C THR A 111 18.79 -21.03 1.51
N LEU A 112 19.00 -20.72 2.80
CA LEU A 112 20.27 -20.82 3.50
C LEU A 112 20.28 -22.04 4.41
N THR A 113 21.38 -22.80 4.36
CA THR A 113 21.64 -23.97 5.21
C THR A 113 23.10 -23.98 5.64
N GLY A 114 23.43 -24.74 6.70
CA GLY A 114 24.83 -24.92 7.13
C GLY A 114 25.36 -23.81 8.06
N PHE A 115 24.46 -23.11 8.75
CA PHE A 115 24.82 -22.19 9.83
C PHE A 115 25.65 -22.89 10.92
N LYS A 116 26.61 -22.16 11.48
CA LYS A 116 27.45 -22.62 12.59
C LYS A 116 27.32 -21.65 13.77
N ALA A 117 27.50 -22.14 14.99
CA ALA A 117 27.63 -21.22 16.13
C ALA A 117 28.86 -20.33 15.94
N VAL A 118 28.76 -19.05 16.30
CA VAL A 118 29.91 -18.16 16.33
C VAL A 118 30.92 -18.67 17.36
N SER A 119 32.14 -18.94 16.93
CA SER A 119 33.22 -19.43 17.80
C SER A 119 34.46 -18.53 17.84
N ASP A 120 34.58 -17.57 16.91
CA ASP A 120 35.71 -16.65 16.89
C ASP A 120 35.67 -15.71 18.10
N SER A 121 36.77 -15.68 18.87
CA SER A 121 36.84 -14.90 20.11
C SER A 121 36.75 -13.39 19.88
N GLY A 122 37.24 -12.88 18.75
CA GLY A 122 37.15 -11.46 18.41
C GLY A 122 35.74 -11.05 18.04
N VAL A 123 35.02 -11.90 17.31
CA VAL A 123 33.59 -11.70 17.00
C VAL A 123 32.75 -11.78 18.28
N LEU A 124 32.97 -12.79 19.13
CA LEU A 124 32.25 -12.95 20.40
C LEU A 124 32.44 -11.77 21.34
N ALA A 125 33.64 -11.18 21.38
CA ALA A 125 33.95 -10.03 22.22
C ALA A 125 33.16 -8.76 21.83
N ARG A 126 32.73 -8.66 20.56
CA ARG A 126 31.92 -7.55 20.05
C ARG A 126 30.41 -7.72 20.30
N LEU A 127 29.95 -8.96 20.47
CA LEU A 127 28.54 -9.24 20.78
C LEU A 127 28.24 -8.93 22.25
N ASP A 128 27.01 -8.44 22.50
CA ASP A 128 26.43 -8.37 23.84
C ASP A 128 26.48 -9.75 24.50
N GLU A 129 26.76 -9.79 25.80
CA GLU A 129 26.89 -11.04 26.56
C GLU A 129 25.64 -11.93 26.41
N LYS A 130 24.44 -11.34 26.31
CA LYS A 130 23.18 -12.10 26.16
C LYS A 130 23.06 -12.80 24.80
N ALA A 131 23.79 -12.34 23.79
CA ALA A 131 23.77 -12.86 22.42
C ALA A 131 24.81 -13.99 22.19
N ARG A 132 25.87 -14.02 23.01
CA ARG A 132 26.94 -15.02 22.91
C ARG A 132 26.35 -16.44 23.06
N GLY A 133 26.76 -17.34 22.17
CA GLY A 133 26.27 -18.71 22.11
C GLY A 133 24.88 -18.90 21.48
N LYS A 134 24.18 -17.81 21.11
CA LYS A 134 22.87 -17.86 20.44
C LYS A 134 22.92 -17.39 18.99
N VAL A 135 23.88 -16.52 18.67
CA VAL A 135 24.14 -16.08 17.30
C VAL A 135 24.83 -17.19 16.50
N VAL A 136 24.35 -17.41 15.28
CA VAL A 136 24.95 -18.27 14.27
C VAL A 136 25.53 -17.45 13.13
N GLU A 137 26.52 -18.01 12.44
CA GLU A 137 27.19 -17.40 11.30
C GLU A 137 27.14 -18.28 10.05
N LEU A 138 27.23 -17.64 8.88
CA LEU A 138 27.33 -18.28 7.57
C LEU A 138 28.10 -17.40 6.58
N ASN A 139 29.10 -17.96 5.91
CA ASN A 139 29.82 -17.28 4.83
C ASN A 139 29.05 -17.43 3.52
N LEU A 140 28.37 -16.37 3.09
CA LEU A 140 27.55 -16.38 1.88
C LEU A 140 28.39 -16.42 0.60
N ARG A 141 29.60 -15.86 0.61
CA ARG A 141 30.53 -15.93 -0.54
C ARG A 141 31.03 -17.35 -0.78
N ALA A 142 31.24 -18.13 0.28
CA ALA A 142 31.55 -19.55 0.17
C ALA A 142 30.42 -20.37 -0.49
N LEU A 143 29.19 -19.86 -0.47
CA LEU A 143 28.03 -20.43 -1.16
C LEU A 143 27.81 -19.84 -2.58
N GLY A 144 28.76 -19.06 -3.09
CA GLY A 144 28.69 -18.46 -4.43
C GLY A 144 27.81 -17.21 -4.54
N MET A 145 27.41 -16.61 -3.42
CA MET A 145 26.65 -15.35 -3.41
C MET A 145 27.59 -14.16 -3.22
N SER A 146 27.48 -13.14 -4.08
CA SER A 146 28.42 -12.00 -4.08
C SER A 146 27.78 -10.63 -4.21
N ASP A 147 26.52 -10.54 -4.68
CA ASP A 147 25.76 -9.29 -4.72
C ASP A 147 24.68 -9.33 -3.65
N PHE A 148 24.86 -8.51 -2.61
CA PHE A 148 23.91 -8.37 -1.51
C PHE A 148 23.14 -7.05 -1.57
N GLY A 149 23.41 -6.21 -2.57
CA GLY A 149 22.97 -4.82 -2.59
C GLY A 149 23.54 -3.99 -1.46
N GLU A 150 23.07 -2.74 -1.43
CA GLU A 150 23.52 -1.73 -0.49
C GLU A 150 22.29 -1.11 0.16
N LEU A 151 22.43 -0.71 1.44
CA LEU A 151 21.48 0.22 2.03
C LEU A 151 21.56 1.55 1.26
N LYS A 152 20.41 2.15 1.01
CA LYS A 152 20.28 3.41 0.27
C LYS A 152 19.31 4.32 1.00
N SER A 153 19.53 5.63 0.84
CA SER A 153 18.58 6.62 1.35
C SER A 153 17.21 6.40 0.70
N ARG A 154 16.18 6.27 1.52
CA ARG A 154 14.80 5.93 1.12
C ARG A 154 13.77 6.46 2.11
N GLY A 155 12.51 6.52 1.70
CA GLY A 155 11.40 6.99 2.52
C GLY A 155 10.58 8.06 1.79
N PHE A 156 10.12 9.07 2.51
CA PHE A 156 9.31 10.15 1.94
C PHE A 156 9.96 10.75 0.68
N SER A 157 9.21 10.70 -0.43
CA SER A 157 9.60 11.15 -1.77
C SER A 157 10.86 10.49 -2.35
N ARG A 158 11.27 9.32 -1.84
CA ARG A 158 12.49 8.62 -2.26
C ARG A 158 12.27 7.12 -2.37
N SER A 159 12.33 6.62 -3.59
CA SER A 159 12.34 5.18 -3.88
C SER A 159 13.77 4.68 -4.05
N ALA A 160 14.03 3.49 -3.54
CA ALA A 160 15.28 2.77 -3.76
C ALA A 160 14.97 1.27 -3.84
N VAL A 161 15.76 0.53 -4.61
CA VAL A 161 15.75 -0.94 -4.52
C VAL A 161 16.25 -1.34 -3.14
N ALA A 162 15.62 -2.34 -2.52
CA ALA A 162 16.06 -2.83 -1.22
C ALA A 162 17.49 -3.43 -1.27
N HIS A 163 18.13 -3.46 -0.12
CA HIS A 163 19.28 -4.35 0.10
C HIS A 163 18.78 -5.80 0.27
N SER A 164 19.68 -6.76 0.38
CA SER A 164 19.29 -8.13 0.76
C SER A 164 18.59 -8.12 2.11
N GLU A 165 17.55 -8.91 2.24
CA GLU A 165 16.78 -9.08 3.46
C GLU A 165 16.85 -10.55 3.88
N LEU A 166 16.91 -10.79 5.18
CA LEU A 166 16.86 -12.12 5.75
C LEU A 166 15.42 -12.43 6.17
N PHE A 167 14.92 -13.59 5.75
CA PHE A 167 13.63 -14.11 6.14
C PHE A 167 13.81 -15.42 6.90
N PHE A 168 13.06 -15.59 7.99
CA PHE A 168 13.00 -16.82 8.75
C PHE A 168 11.54 -17.25 8.90
N ASP A 169 11.25 -18.48 8.47
CA ASP A 169 9.90 -19.04 8.47
C ASP A 169 8.88 -18.13 7.77
N HIS A 170 9.29 -17.59 6.63
CA HIS A 170 8.51 -16.67 5.80
C HIS A 170 8.18 -15.32 6.44
N ARG A 171 8.90 -14.90 7.49
CA ARG A 171 8.82 -13.57 8.09
C ARG A 171 10.13 -12.80 7.87
N PRO A 172 10.09 -11.48 7.61
CA PRO A 172 11.31 -10.67 7.57
C PRO A 172 11.92 -10.56 8.97
N MET A 173 13.25 -10.66 9.03
CA MET A 173 14.06 -10.48 10.24
C MET A 173 14.57 -9.04 10.33
N THR A 174 14.81 -8.58 11.56
CA THR A 174 15.18 -7.19 11.82
C THR A 174 16.68 -6.99 11.67
N LEU A 175 17.13 -6.01 10.88
CA LEU A 175 18.54 -5.60 10.94
C LEU A 175 18.85 -5.16 12.37
N ALA A 176 19.99 -5.63 12.90
CA ALA A 176 20.50 -5.21 14.20
C ALA A 176 20.46 -3.67 14.34
N ARG A 177 19.76 -3.18 15.36
CA ARG A 177 19.37 -1.78 15.50
C ARG A 177 19.31 -1.35 16.95
N TRP A 178 19.49 -0.04 17.17
CA TRP A 178 19.27 0.57 18.48
C TRP A 178 18.45 1.87 18.38
N PRO A 179 17.44 2.06 19.23
CA PRO A 179 16.89 1.06 20.16
C PRO A 179 16.24 -0.13 19.44
N ASN A 180 15.94 -1.18 20.19
CA ASN A 180 15.31 -2.40 19.68
C ASN A 180 13.93 -2.11 19.06
N ALA A 181 13.43 -3.04 18.25
CA ALA A 181 12.14 -2.90 17.56
C ALA A 181 10.99 -2.53 18.52
N GLY A 182 10.19 -1.53 18.15
CA GLY A 182 9.11 -0.98 18.98
C GLY A 182 9.52 0.25 19.80
N GLU A 183 10.81 0.53 19.92
CA GLU A 183 11.33 1.69 20.64
C GLU A 183 11.99 2.72 19.69
N PHE A 184 12.09 3.96 20.16
CA PHE A 184 12.77 5.05 19.47
C PHE A 184 13.60 5.89 20.44
N ALA A 185 14.78 6.32 19.99
CA ALA A 185 15.52 7.39 20.62
C ALA A 185 14.92 8.75 20.22
N LYS A 186 15.27 9.81 20.96
CA LYS A 186 14.78 11.17 20.71
C LYS A 186 15.91 12.15 20.41
N ILE A 187 15.65 13.07 19.47
CA ILE A 187 16.54 14.20 19.17
C ILE A 187 16.52 15.16 20.36
N THR A 188 17.68 15.42 20.95
CA THR A 188 17.81 16.31 22.13
C THR A 188 18.06 17.77 21.75
N GLY A 189 18.59 18.00 20.55
CA GLY A 189 18.93 19.33 20.03
C GLY A 189 19.55 19.28 18.65
N TYR A 190 20.05 20.43 18.19
CA TYR A 190 20.78 20.60 16.94
C TYR A 190 21.68 21.85 17.05
N PRO A 191 22.78 21.94 16.27
CA PRO A 191 23.75 23.03 16.41
C PRO A 191 23.22 24.44 16.11
N ALA A 192 22.41 24.58 15.06
CA ALA A 192 21.83 25.86 14.66
C ALA A 192 20.42 25.65 14.06
N GLY A 193 19.50 26.56 14.38
CA GLY A 193 18.11 26.50 13.93
C GLY A 193 17.79 27.55 12.87
N GLN A 194 16.91 27.20 11.93
CA GLN A 194 16.34 28.08 10.93
C GLN A 194 14.81 28.02 10.97
N LYS A 195 14.14 29.13 10.64
CA LYS A 195 12.66 29.14 10.57
C LYS A 195 12.19 28.25 9.42
N ASP A 196 11.20 27.40 9.69
CA ASP A 196 10.55 26.59 8.66
C ASP A 196 9.32 27.30 8.05
N GLU A 197 8.80 26.74 6.97
CA GLU A 197 7.64 27.26 6.24
C GLU A 197 6.32 27.16 7.02
N HIS A 198 6.33 26.42 8.14
CA HIS A 198 5.17 26.19 9.02
C HIS A 198 5.27 26.98 10.33
N GLY A 199 6.18 27.94 10.42
CA GLY A 199 6.34 28.84 11.57
C GLY A 199 7.16 28.27 12.74
N GLY A 200 7.70 27.07 12.60
CA GLY A 200 8.61 26.42 13.54
C GLY A 200 10.08 26.79 13.33
N THR A 201 10.97 26.25 14.17
CA THR A 201 12.42 26.30 13.99
C THR A 201 12.95 24.88 13.85
N LEU A 202 13.76 24.63 12.83
CA LEU A 202 14.36 23.32 12.53
C LEU A 202 15.88 23.43 12.45
N GLY A 203 16.57 22.39 12.91
CA GLY A 203 18.00 22.20 12.71
C GLY A 203 18.35 21.95 11.25
N GLY A 204 19.47 22.54 10.80
CA GLY A 204 19.98 22.35 9.45
C GLY A 204 20.40 20.90 9.17
N LEU A 205 20.01 20.38 8.00
CA LEU A 205 20.36 19.03 7.57
C LEU A 205 21.88 18.75 7.53
N PRO A 206 22.73 19.65 7.01
CA PRO A 206 24.18 19.44 7.00
C PRO A 206 24.82 19.53 8.39
N ASP A 207 24.18 20.24 9.32
CA ASP A 207 24.70 20.48 10.67
C ASP A 207 24.51 19.26 11.58
N GLY A 208 23.47 18.47 11.30
CA GLY A 208 23.14 17.27 12.05
C GLY A 208 22.26 17.54 13.28
N PHE A 209 22.12 16.51 14.11
CA PHE A 209 21.30 16.55 15.32
C PHE A 209 22.01 15.91 16.50
N ASN A 210 21.64 16.33 17.71
CA ASN A 210 22.14 15.74 18.95
C ASN A 210 21.23 14.60 19.42
N CYS A 211 21.83 13.56 19.97
CA CYS A 211 21.14 12.43 20.58
C CYS A 211 21.45 12.33 22.09
N ALA A 212 20.64 11.59 22.84
CA ALA A 212 20.92 11.30 24.25
C ALA A 212 21.70 9.99 24.40
N GLY A 213 22.47 9.88 25.48
CA GLY A 213 23.12 8.64 25.90
C GLY A 213 24.48 8.39 25.23
N ASP A 214 25.15 7.35 25.72
CA ASP A 214 26.50 6.94 25.35
C ASP A 214 26.51 5.61 24.58
N ARG A 215 25.36 5.03 24.27
CA ARG A 215 25.27 3.77 23.49
C ARG A 215 26.14 3.78 22.22
N PRO A 216 26.19 4.87 21.41
CA PRO A 216 27.05 4.91 20.23
C PRO A 216 28.56 4.77 20.50
N SER A 217 29.02 4.96 21.75
CA SER A 217 30.43 4.81 22.13
C SER A 217 30.93 3.35 22.08
N HIS A 218 30.02 2.37 22.07
CA HIS A 218 30.35 0.96 22.04
C HIS A 218 30.57 0.39 20.63
N TRP A 219 30.26 1.17 19.57
CA TRP A 219 30.28 0.68 18.19
C TRP A 219 31.67 0.79 17.58
N GLN A 220 32.18 -0.31 17.02
CA GLN A 220 33.56 -0.37 16.52
C GLN A 220 33.69 -0.02 15.03
N ASP A 221 32.69 -0.35 14.20
CA ASP A 221 32.67 -0.03 12.76
C ASP A 221 31.38 0.71 12.40
N ILE A 222 31.53 1.99 12.01
CA ILE A 222 30.43 2.86 11.58
C ILE A 222 30.42 3.09 10.05
N SER A 223 31.26 2.39 9.29
CA SER A 223 31.43 2.63 7.84
C SER A 223 30.17 2.34 7.01
N ASP A 224 29.26 1.51 7.54
CA ASP A 224 27.93 1.23 7.00
C ASP A 224 26.83 1.46 8.06
N LEU A 225 27.02 2.44 8.94
CA LEU A 225 26.00 2.86 9.92
C LEU A 225 24.92 3.71 9.25
N TRP A 226 23.66 3.36 9.53
CA TRP A 226 22.49 4.10 9.04
C TRP A 226 21.63 4.58 10.20
N VAL A 227 20.82 5.59 9.93
CA VAL A 227 19.82 6.12 10.86
C VAL A 227 18.48 6.27 10.15
N HIS A 228 17.40 5.79 10.76
CA HIS A 228 16.03 6.07 10.37
C HIS A 228 15.42 7.09 11.30
N GLY A 229 14.66 8.05 10.78
CA GLY A 229 13.97 9.00 11.63
C GLY A 229 12.78 9.69 10.97
N TYR A 230 11.98 10.27 11.85
CA TYR A 230 10.90 11.19 11.55
C TYR A 230 11.37 12.59 11.96
N TRP A 231 12.16 13.25 11.10
CA TRP A 231 13.08 14.33 11.52
C TRP A 231 12.41 15.58 12.06
N ALA A 232 11.38 16.07 11.38
CA ALA A 232 10.57 17.22 11.78
C ALA A 232 9.09 16.85 11.95
N TYR A 233 8.62 15.94 11.10
CA TYR A 233 7.22 15.63 10.91
C TYR A 233 6.98 14.12 10.78
N ASP A 234 5.96 13.61 11.46
CA ASP A 234 5.62 12.18 11.48
C ASP A 234 5.05 11.65 10.15
N TRP A 235 4.74 12.53 9.20
CA TRP A 235 4.34 12.16 7.83
C TRP A 235 5.54 12.00 6.87
N ALA A 236 6.77 12.27 7.33
CA ALA A 236 7.95 12.24 6.46
C ALA A 236 9.13 11.51 7.11
N ASN A 237 9.17 10.18 6.94
CA ASN A 237 10.29 9.36 7.39
C ASN A 237 11.41 9.30 6.34
N SER A 238 12.63 9.04 6.78
CA SER A 238 13.65 8.46 5.89
C SER A 238 14.77 7.73 6.59
N TYR A 239 15.55 7.01 5.79
CA TYR A 239 16.83 6.42 6.15
C TYR A 239 17.93 7.28 5.58
N GLU A 240 18.92 7.64 6.39
CA GLU A 240 20.09 8.38 5.97
C GLU A 240 21.36 7.65 6.43
N LYS A 241 22.40 7.71 5.61
CA LYS A 241 23.72 7.17 5.99
C LYS A 241 24.37 8.13 6.99
N VAL A 242 24.97 7.59 8.05
CA VAL A 242 25.73 8.41 9.01
C VAL A 242 27.07 8.79 8.38
N ALA A 243 27.35 10.08 8.30
CA ALA A 243 28.61 10.64 7.81
C ALA A 243 29.65 10.75 8.93
N ALA A 244 29.21 11.21 10.10
CA ALA A 244 30.04 11.37 11.27
C ALA A 244 29.21 11.18 12.54
N LEU A 245 29.85 10.62 13.56
CA LEU A 245 29.30 10.43 14.89
C LEU A 245 30.33 10.96 15.90
N ASP A 246 30.06 12.14 16.45
CA ASP A 246 30.87 12.72 17.52
C ASP A 246 30.23 12.33 18.86
N VAL A 247 30.82 11.32 19.50
CA VAL A 247 30.31 10.78 20.77
C VAL A 247 30.49 11.79 21.91
N ALA A 248 31.51 12.64 21.88
CA ALA A 248 31.75 13.62 22.94
C ALA A 248 30.74 14.77 22.90
N GLN A 249 30.30 15.16 21.69
CA GLN A 249 29.27 16.18 21.48
C GLN A 249 27.86 15.58 21.32
N HIS A 250 27.74 14.25 21.37
CA HIS A 250 26.54 13.49 21.00
C HIS A 250 25.93 13.90 19.66
N LEU A 251 26.76 14.30 18.70
CA LEU A 251 26.35 14.89 17.42
C LEU A 251 26.40 13.86 16.30
N VAL A 252 25.30 13.74 15.56
CA VAL A 252 25.14 12.85 14.41
C VAL A 252 25.00 13.69 13.16
N LYS A 253 25.86 13.45 12.16
CA LYS A 253 25.75 14.06 10.82
C LYS A 253 25.41 13.00 9.79
N THR A 254 24.62 13.36 8.79
CA THR A 254 24.21 12.45 7.71
C THR A 254 24.93 12.79 6.41
N VAL A 255 25.01 11.82 5.49
CA VAL A 255 25.60 12.00 4.15
C VAL A 255 24.59 12.67 3.22
N ALA A 256 25.05 13.58 2.36
CA ALA A 256 24.22 14.17 1.29
C ALA A 256 23.99 13.17 0.13
N PRO A 257 22.85 13.23 -0.59
CA PRO A 257 21.72 14.15 -0.40
C PRO A 257 20.90 13.81 0.85
N HIS A 258 20.55 14.84 1.61
CA HIS A 258 19.76 14.69 2.83
C HIS A 258 18.25 14.56 2.51
N GLY A 259 17.46 14.26 3.55
CA GLY A 259 16.00 14.34 3.47
C GLY A 259 15.47 15.76 3.26
N LEU A 260 14.15 15.89 3.13
CA LEU A 260 13.53 17.17 2.79
C LEU A 260 13.45 18.15 3.98
N TYR A 261 13.10 17.63 5.16
CA TYR A 261 12.86 18.44 6.35
C TYR A 261 14.02 18.31 7.32
N GLY A 262 14.38 19.43 7.97
CA GLY A 262 15.40 19.49 9.00
C GLY A 262 15.02 18.76 10.29
N PHE A 263 15.79 18.99 11.35
CA PHE A 263 15.63 18.28 12.62
C PHE A 263 14.81 19.09 13.62
N ARG A 264 13.86 18.45 14.32
CA ARG A 264 13.12 19.06 15.42
C ARG A 264 13.46 18.34 16.72
N LYS A 265 13.55 19.09 17.82
CA LYS A 265 13.72 18.50 19.15
C LYS A 265 12.54 17.58 19.49
N ASP A 266 12.81 16.53 20.25
CA ASP A 266 11.87 15.49 20.70
C ASP A 266 11.34 14.56 19.59
N GLN A 267 11.77 14.77 18.34
CA GLN A 267 11.50 13.86 17.25
C GLN A 267 12.27 12.55 17.37
N ARG A 268 11.73 11.51 16.73
CA ARG A 268 12.09 10.12 17.01
C ARG A 268 12.92 9.48 15.90
N PHE A 269 13.89 8.67 16.29
CA PHE A 269 14.81 7.99 15.38
C PHE A 269 15.36 6.67 15.98
N TYR A 270 16.02 5.85 15.15
CA TYR A 270 16.86 4.73 15.58
C TYR A 270 18.01 4.52 14.60
N PHE A 271 19.13 3.97 15.09
CA PHE A 271 20.26 3.52 14.28
C PHE A 271 20.06 2.06 13.86
N LEU A 272 20.63 1.67 12.73
CA LEU A 272 20.51 0.32 12.21
C LEU A 272 21.77 -0.10 11.44
N ASN A 273 21.88 -1.42 11.23
CA ASN A 273 23.01 -2.09 10.61
C ASN A 273 24.27 -1.99 11.48
N VAL A 274 24.12 -2.23 12.79
CA VAL A 274 25.20 -2.17 13.79
C VAL A 274 25.42 -3.57 14.36
N PHE A 275 26.62 -4.13 14.19
CA PHE A 275 26.90 -5.50 14.62
C PHE A 275 26.76 -5.69 16.13
N GLU A 276 27.22 -4.71 16.90
CA GLU A 276 27.17 -4.70 18.36
C GLU A 276 25.73 -4.64 18.91
N GLU A 277 24.75 -4.23 18.09
CA GLU A 277 23.32 -4.21 18.43
C GLU A 277 22.59 -5.47 17.96
N LEU A 278 23.30 -6.54 17.57
CA LEU A 278 22.72 -7.86 17.35
C LEU A 278 22.49 -8.53 18.70
N ASP A 279 21.38 -8.18 19.35
CA ASP A 279 21.25 -8.31 20.80
C ASP A 279 19.93 -8.96 21.26
N GLN A 280 19.05 -9.31 20.33
CA GLN A 280 17.80 -10.03 20.60
C GLN A 280 17.44 -11.06 19.51
N PRO A 281 16.61 -12.07 19.82
CA PRO A 281 16.16 -13.04 18.83
C PRO A 281 15.40 -12.38 17.67
N GLY A 282 15.69 -12.82 16.46
CA GLY A 282 15.12 -12.26 15.22
C GLY A 282 15.97 -11.17 14.58
N GLU A 283 17.10 -10.79 15.19
CA GLU A 283 18.03 -9.84 14.60
C GLU A 283 19.12 -10.49 13.77
N TRP A 284 19.62 -9.76 12.78
CA TRP A 284 20.72 -10.19 11.93
C TRP A 284 21.61 -9.02 11.49
N PHE A 285 22.83 -9.37 11.09
CA PHE A 285 23.81 -8.45 10.52
C PHE A 285 24.56 -9.13 9.36
N LEU A 286 24.81 -8.40 8.28
CA LEU A 286 25.61 -8.87 7.15
C LEU A 286 26.79 -7.94 6.92
N ASP A 287 28.00 -8.45 7.16
CA ASP A 287 29.20 -7.81 6.65
C ASP A 287 29.28 -8.01 5.14
N ARG A 288 28.85 -7.01 4.38
CA ARG A 288 28.84 -7.07 2.90
C ARG A 288 30.24 -7.15 2.30
N LYS A 289 31.27 -6.66 3.01
CA LYS A 289 32.67 -6.70 2.53
C LYS A 289 33.15 -8.14 2.50
N THR A 290 32.98 -8.87 3.61
CA THR A 290 33.43 -10.27 3.74
C THR A 290 32.39 -11.29 3.27
N GLY A 291 31.12 -10.91 3.19
CA GLY A 291 30.00 -11.81 2.94
C GLY A 291 29.60 -12.66 4.15
N MET A 292 30.01 -12.28 5.36
CA MET A 292 29.66 -13.01 6.58
C MET A 292 28.31 -12.54 7.12
N LEU A 293 27.35 -13.48 7.16
CA LEU A 293 26.04 -13.29 7.77
C LEU A 293 26.07 -13.77 9.21
N TYR A 294 25.61 -12.94 10.14
CA TYR A 294 25.35 -13.28 11.53
C TYR A 294 23.87 -13.15 11.83
N PHE A 295 23.29 -14.12 12.52
CA PHE A 295 21.85 -14.18 12.76
C PHE A 295 21.60 -14.76 14.15
N TRP A 296 20.72 -14.15 14.93
CA TRP A 296 20.14 -14.77 16.11
C TRP A 296 18.74 -15.28 15.76
N PRO A 297 18.55 -16.59 15.54
CA PRO A 297 17.24 -17.14 15.21
C PRO A 297 16.23 -16.94 16.36
N PRO A 298 14.97 -16.54 16.07
CA PRO A 298 13.90 -16.57 17.06
C PRO A 298 13.77 -17.94 17.74
N GLU A 299 13.35 -17.96 19.02
CA GLU A 299 13.12 -19.22 19.73
C GLU A 299 12.15 -20.13 18.96
N GLN A 300 12.45 -21.44 18.98
CA GLN A 300 11.65 -22.43 18.27
C GLN A 300 10.27 -22.57 18.93
N GLY A 301 9.28 -21.87 18.38
CA GLY A 301 7.87 -22.14 18.72
C GLY A 301 7.54 -23.60 18.41
N GLY A 302 7.05 -24.33 19.42
CA GLY A 302 6.85 -25.78 19.40
C GLY A 302 6.08 -26.28 18.18
N GLY A 303 6.81 -26.93 17.27
CA GLY A 303 6.27 -27.64 16.11
C GLY A 303 7.39 -28.30 15.32
N ASN A 304 7.20 -29.57 14.94
CA ASN A 304 8.18 -30.42 14.24
C ASN A 304 8.49 -30.00 12.78
N ALA A 305 8.23 -28.77 12.37
CA ALA A 305 8.53 -28.29 11.01
C ALA A 305 9.92 -27.63 10.96
N THR A 306 10.76 -28.06 10.04
CA THR A 306 12.04 -27.39 9.73
C THR A 306 11.75 -25.96 9.25
N LYS A 307 12.22 -24.96 10.00
CA LYS A 307 12.07 -23.55 9.68
C LYS A 307 13.01 -23.17 8.53
N GLU A 308 12.49 -22.49 7.52
CA GLU A 308 13.26 -22.07 6.34
C GLU A 308 13.92 -20.71 6.58
N THR A 309 15.20 -20.57 6.25
CA THR A 309 15.89 -19.27 6.20
C THR A 309 16.15 -18.88 4.74
N ILE A 310 15.77 -17.68 4.31
CA ILE A 310 15.97 -17.17 2.94
C ILE A 310 16.69 -15.84 3.00
N ILE A 311 17.60 -15.58 2.05
CA ILE A 311 18.11 -14.24 1.75
C ILE A 311 17.64 -13.78 0.35
N SER A 312 17.13 -12.56 0.22
CA SER A 312 16.77 -11.99 -1.10
C SER A 312 18.03 -11.57 -1.88
N LEU A 313 18.02 -11.77 -3.21
CA LEU A 313 19.18 -11.47 -4.07
C LEU A 313 18.81 -10.75 -5.37
N LEU A 314 17.68 -11.07 -6.00
CA LEU A 314 17.26 -10.42 -7.24
C LEU A 314 16.90 -8.95 -6.99
N ASP A 315 17.45 -8.00 -7.74
CA ASP A 315 17.14 -6.56 -7.67
C ASP A 315 16.04 -6.10 -8.65
N GLN A 316 15.62 -7.00 -9.53
CA GLN A 316 14.59 -6.78 -10.54
C GLN A 316 13.22 -7.32 -10.11
N PRO A 317 12.12 -6.92 -10.80
CA PRO A 317 10.85 -7.59 -10.61
C PRO A 317 10.92 -9.10 -10.90
N LEU A 318 10.13 -9.90 -10.17
CA LEU A 318 10.05 -11.34 -10.46
C LEU A 318 9.36 -11.59 -11.80
N LEU A 319 8.35 -10.77 -12.11
CA LEU A 319 7.53 -10.86 -13.31
C LEU A 319 7.30 -9.46 -13.91
N LYS A 320 7.53 -9.32 -15.21
CA LYS A 320 7.25 -8.07 -15.95
C LYS A 320 6.45 -8.35 -17.21
N LEU A 321 5.38 -7.59 -17.42
CA LEU A 321 4.51 -7.64 -18.60
C LEU A 321 4.57 -6.28 -19.31
N THR A 322 5.08 -6.25 -20.54
CA THR A 322 5.13 -5.04 -21.37
C THR A 322 4.22 -5.20 -22.59
N ASP A 323 3.18 -4.37 -22.70
CA ASP A 323 2.17 -4.40 -23.76
C ASP A 323 1.47 -5.75 -23.95
N VAL A 324 1.40 -6.54 -22.88
CA VAL A 324 0.75 -7.85 -22.85
C VAL A 324 -0.76 -7.68 -22.70
N SER A 325 -1.55 -8.50 -23.39
CA SER A 325 -3.00 -8.52 -23.20
C SER A 325 -3.58 -9.90 -22.93
N HIS A 326 -4.63 -9.95 -22.09
CA HIS A 326 -5.41 -11.16 -21.78
C HIS A 326 -4.56 -12.32 -21.22
N VAL A 327 -3.60 -12.01 -20.35
CA VAL A 327 -2.79 -13.01 -19.64
C VAL A 327 -3.15 -13.03 -18.15
N THR A 328 -3.29 -14.23 -17.58
CA THR A 328 -3.56 -14.44 -16.15
C THR A 328 -2.46 -15.25 -15.49
N PHE A 329 -1.92 -14.77 -14.38
CA PHE A 329 -1.10 -15.54 -13.44
C PHE A 329 -1.95 -15.91 -12.23
N ARG A 330 -2.10 -17.21 -11.94
CA ARG A 330 -3.02 -17.71 -10.91
C ARG A 330 -2.40 -18.70 -9.94
N GLY A 331 -2.57 -18.45 -8.64
CA GLY A 331 -2.18 -19.41 -7.60
C GLY A 331 -0.67 -19.59 -7.45
N ILE A 332 0.10 -18.51 -7.66
CA ILE A 332 1.56 -18.52 -7.62
C ILE A 332 2.03 -17.70 -6.43
N THR A 333 3.04 -18.20 -5.72
CA THR A 333 3.76 -17.42 -4.70
C THR A 333 4.89 -16.63 -5.34
N PHE A 334 4.98 -15.34 -5.05
CA PHE A 334 6.09 -14.46 -5.41
C PHE A 334 6.81 -14.05 -4.12
N GLU A 335 8.11 -14.33 -4.02
CA GLU A 335 8.82 -14.20 -2.74
C GLU A 335 10.30 -13.78 -2.90
N ALA A 336 10.81 -13.00 -1.95
CA ALA A 336 12.22 -12.68 -1.71
C ALA A 336 12.98 -12.03 -2.87
N THR A 337 12.35 -11.12 -3.62
CA THR A 337 13.07 -10.16 -4.48
C THR A 337 13.32 -8.85 -3.73
N ARG A 338 14.43 -8.18 -4.00
CA ARG A 338 14.76 -6.82 -3.51
C ARG A 338 14.01 -5.73 -4.26
N GLY A 339 13.50 -6.02 -5.46
CA GLY A 339 12.69 -5.12 -6.27
C GLY A 339 11.18 -5.23 -6.00
N ASN A 340 10.37 -4.87 -6.99
CA ASN A 340 8.93 -5.12 -6.98
C ASN A 340 8.62 -6.61 -7.19
N ALA A 341 7.45 -7.13 -6.82
CA ALA A 341 7.13 -8.51 -7.18
C ALA A 341 6.72 -8.60 -8.67
N ILE A 342 5.79 -7.73 -9.09
CA ILE A 342 5.19 -7.77 -10.43
C ILE A 342 5.07 -6.37 -11.02
N GLU A 343 5.45 -6.22 -12.29
CA GLU A 343 5.25 -4.99 -13.06
C GLU A 343 4.40 -5.24 -14.32
N ILE A 344 3.42 -4.37 -14.58
CA ILE A 344 2.62 -4.35 -15.80
C ILE A 344 2.73 -2.96 -16.41
N GLN A 345 3.16 -2.89 -17.67
CA GLN A 345 3.35 -1.67 -18.43
C GLN A 345 2.56 -1.77 -19.73
N GLY A 346 1.54 -0.92 -19.91
CA GLY A 346 0.69 -0.96 -21.10
C GLY A 346 -0.13 -2.24 -21.24
N GLY A 347 -0.67 -2.46 -22.45
CA GLY A 347 -1.50 -3.62 -22.77
C GLY A 347 -2.91 -3.56 -22.18
N SER A 348 -3.58 -4.72 -22.05
CA SER A 348 -4.96 -4.74 -21.56
C SER A 348 -5.39 -6.05 -20.89
N SER A 349 -6.29 -5.97 -19.92
CA SER A 349 -7.00 -7.14 -19.39
C SER A 349 -6.10 -8.27 -18.81
N ASN A 350 -4.93 -7.92 -18.26
CA ASN A 350 -4.09 -8.87 -17.52
C ASN A 350 -4.60 -9.07 -16.08
N ARG A 351 -4.38 -10.25 -15.51
CA ARG A 351 -4.83 -10.60 -14.15
C ARG A 351 -3.73 -11.24 -13.32
N ILE A 352 -3.56 -10.76 -12.10
CA ILE A 352 -2.85 -11.45 -11.02
C ILE A 352 -3.92 -11.96 -10.06
N ALA A 353 -4.06 -13.28 -9.91
CA ALA A 353 -5.27 -13.89 -9.36
C ALA A 353 -4.99 -14.99 -8.32
N GLY A 354 -5.47 -14.84 -7.09
CA GLY A 354 -5.28 -15.90 -6.08
C GLY A 354 -3.81 -16.15 -5.73
N CYS A 355 -2.95 -15.14 -5.87
CA CYS A 355 -1.51 -15.25 -5.63
C CYS A 355 -1.16 -14.87 -4.19
N LEU A 356 -0.09 -15.46 -3.66
CA LEU A 356 0.55 -15.02 -2.44
C LEU A 356 1.77 -14.17 -2.83
N ILE A 357 1.82 -12.92 -2.41
CA ILE A 357 2.95 -12.03 -2.66
C ILE A 357 3.48 -11.62 -1.29
N ARG A 358 4.70 -12.06 -0.95
CA ARG A 358 5.26 -11.76 0.36
C ARG A 358 6.76 -11.54 0.33
N ASN A 359 7.30 -10.89 1.35
CA ASN A 359 8.75 -10.74 1.53
C ASN A 359 9.38 -10.07 0.29
N ILE A 360 8.84 -8.91 -0.09
CA ILE A 360 9.20 -8.16 -1.30
C ILE A 360 9.90 -6.86 -0.89
N GLY A 361 11.06 -6.54 -1.46
CA GLY A 361 11.84 -5.38 -1.02
C GLY A 361 11.22 -4.02 -1.33
N ASN A 362 10.39 -3.95 -2.39
CA ASN A 362 9.64 -2.73 -2.75
C ASN A 362 8.14 -3.02 -2.77
N SER A 363 7.46 -2.85 -3.91
CA SER A 363 6.00 -2.98 -4.01
C SER A 363 5.54 -4.35 -4.50
N GLY A 364 4.35 -4.78 -4.06
CA GLY A 364 3.75 -6.03 -4.52
C GLY A 364 3.46 -6.03 -6.03
N VAL A 365 2.60 -5.13 -6.51
CA VAL A 365 2.25 -5.03 -7.94
C VAL A 365 2.24 -3.57 -8.38
N VAL A 366 2.91 -3.26 -9.49
CA VAL A 366 2.89 -1.92 -10.10
C VAL A 366 2.31 -2.00 -11.50
N ILE A 367 1.23 -1.24 -11.76
CA ILE A 367 0.55 -1.17 -13.06
C ILE A 367 0.65 0.26 -13.58
N ASN A 368 1.29 0.43 -14.74
CA ASN A 368 1.49 1.72 -15.39
C ASN A 368 0.96 1.70 -16.83
N GLY A 369 -0.12 2.44 -17.07
CA GLY A 369 -0.78 2.52 -18.36
C GLY A 369 -1.60 1.26 -18.69
N GLY A 370 -2.03 1.17 -19.96
CA GLY A 370 -2.91 0.10 -20.42
C GLY A 370 -4.36 0.29 -19.96
N SER A 371 -5.16 -0.78 -20.05
CA SER A 371 -6.57 -0.74 -19.64
C SER A 371 -7.06 -2.04 -19.01
N GLY A 372 -7.94 -1.93 -18.03
CA GLY A 372 -8.69 -3.08 -17.52
C GLY A 372 -7.86 -4.16 -16.81
N HIS A 373 -6.66 -3.87 -16.31
CA HIS A 373 -5.84 -4.82 -15.52
C HIS A 373 -6.44 -5.06 -14.12
N GLY A 374 -6.21 -6.23 -13.53
CA GLY A 374 -6.78 -6.58 -12.23
C GLY A 374 -5.85 -7.36 -11.32
N VAL A 375 -5.87 -7.03 -10.03
CA VAL A 375 -5.29 -7.84 -8.95
C VAL A 375 -6.45 -8.37 -8.10
N VAL A 376 -6.63 -9.68 -8.06
CA VAL A 376 -7.87 -10.29 -7.55
C VAL A 376 -7.59 -11.43 -6.59
N SER A 377 -8.20 -11.39 -5.41
CA SER A 377 -8.11 -12.47 -4.43
C SER A 377 -6.67 -12.82 -4.01
N CYS A 378 -5.76 -11.84 -4.03
CA CYS A 378 -4.38 -12.05 -3.62
C CYS A 378 -4.21 -11.79 -2.12
N ASP A 379 -3.24 -12.47 -1.51
CA ASP A 379 -2.75 -12.15 -0.18
C ASP A 379 -1.38 -11.47 -0.36
N ILE A 380 -1.26 -10.22 0.09
CA ILE A 380 -0.07 -9.37 -0.08
C ILE A 380 0.41 -8.97 1.30
N SER A 381 1.60 -9.40 1.68
CA SER A 381 2.16 -9.07 2.98
C SER A 381 3.64 -8.81 2.96
N ASP A 382 4.15 -8.17 4.00
CA ASP A 382 5.59 -8.08 4.23
C ASP A 382 6.35 -7.49 3.03
N THR A 383 5.82 -6.39 2.49
CA THR A 383 6.46 -5.59 1.44
C THR A 383 7.25 -4.44 2.06
N GLY A 384 8.39 -4.12 1.48
CA GLY A 384 9.27 -3.04 1.91
C GLY A 384 8.70 -1.66 1.65
N ASP A 385 7.93 -1.51 0.56
CA ASP A 385 7.15 -0.33 0.23
C ASP A 385 5.65 -0.71 0.17
N GLY A 386 4.92 -0.23 -0.84
CA GLY A 386 3.46 -0.35 -0.95
C GLY A 386 2.94 -1.71 -1.43
N GLY A 387 1.62 -1.86 -1.45
CA GLY A 387 0.95 -3.07 -1.91
C GLY A 387 0.79 -3.09 -3.44
N VAL A 388 -0.25 -2.43 -3.93
CA VAL A 388 -0.59 -2.35 -5.36
C VAL A 388 -0.69 -0.89 -5.80
N SER A 389 -0.01 -0.53 -6.89
CA SER A 389 -0.15 0.78 -7.53
C SER A 389 -0.83 0.65 -8.89
N LEU A 390 -1.90 1.42 -9.11
CA LEU A 390 -2.67 1.48 -10.35
C LEU A 390 -2.55 2.87 -10.97
N THR A 391 -1.94 2.97 -12.15
CA THR A 391 -1.89 4.21 -12.95
C THR A 391 -2.48 3.95 -14.32
N GLY A 392 -3.55 4.68 -14.69
CA GLY A 392 -4.16 4.55 -16.01
C GLY A 392 -5.37 5.45 -16.21
N GLY A 393 -5.90 5.46 -17.43
CA GLY A 393 -6.88 6.46 -17.87
C GLY A 393 -6.21 7.77 -18.26
N ASP A 394 -7.01 8.72 -18.73
CA ASP A 394 -6.54 9.99 -19.28
C ASP A 394 -7.38 11.15 -18.74
N ARG A 395 -6.73 12.06 -18.01
CA ARG A 395 -7.36 13.25 -17.43
C ARG A 395 -7.65 14.34 -18.44
N GLN A 396 -7.05 14.32 -19.64
CA GLN A 396 -7.38 15.28 -20.70
C GLN A 396 -8.74 14.95 -21.34
N THR A 397 -9.09 13.66 -21.40
CA THR A 397 -10.35 13.20 -21.99
C THR A 397 -11.35 12.66 -20.98
N LEU A 398 -10.96 12.52 -19.71
CA LEU A 398 -11.68 11.78 -18.67
C LEU A 398 -11.98 10.32 -19.08
N THR A 399 -11.12 9.73 -19.92
CA THR A 399 -11.24 8.32 -20.32
C THR A 399 -10.77 7.42 -19.18
N PRO A 400 -11.58 6.45 -18.70
CA PRO A 400 -11.21 5.60 -17.59
C PRO A 400 -10.17 4.54 -17.97
N GLY A 401 -9.25 4.24 -17.06
CA GLY A 401 -8.30 3.13 -17.16
C GLY A 401 -8.91 1.77 -16.80
N GLY A 402 -9.89 1.75 -15.90
CA GLY A 402 -10.66 0.54 -15.55
C GLY A 402 -9.86 -0.55 -14.85
N HIS A 403 -8.70 -0.23 -14.27
CA HIS A 403 -7.96 -1.14 -13.41
C HIS A 403 -8.64 -1.32 -12.05
N PHE A 404 -8.41 -2.47 -11.44
CA PHE A 404 -9.03 -2.78 -10.16
C PHE A 404 -8.20 -3.67 -9.25
N VAL A 405 -8.35 -3.43 -7.95
CA VAL A 405 -7.92 -4.33 -6.87
C VAL A 405 -9.17 -4.82 -6.15
N GLU A 406 -9.39 -6.14 -6.17
CA GLU A 406 -10.61 -6.72 -5.63
C GLU A 406 -10.36 -7.97 -4.79
N ASN A 407 -11.03 -8.09 -3.63
CA ASN A 407 -10.98 -9.27 -2.77
C ASN A 407 -9.57 -9.60 -2.23
N CYS A 408 -8.69 -8.61 -2.14
CA CYS A 408 -7.31 -8.78 -1.71
C CYS A 408 -7.14 -8.54 -0.20
N HIS A 409 -6.21 -9.27 0.40
CA HIS A 409 -5.79 -9.10 1.79
C HIS A 409 -4.41 -8.44 1.85
N PHE A 410 -4.30 -7.36 2.62
CA PHE A 410 -3.07 -6.62 2.81
C PHE A 410 -2.69 -6.56 4.29
N GLN A 411 -1.44 -6.90 4.62
CA GLN A 411 -0.95 -6.79 5.99
C GLN A 411 0.56 -6.53 6.06
N ARG A 412 1.01 -5.68 7.00
CA ARG A 412 2.44 -5.41 7.26
C ARG A 412 3.23 -5.00 6.02
N LEU A 413 2.76 -3.96 5.36
CA LEU A 413 3.48 -3.31 4.26
C LEU A 413 4.32 -2.14 4.79
N GLY A 414 5.19 -1.57 3.97
CA GLY A 414 6.05 -0.46 4.39
C GLY A 414 7.10 -0.87 5.43
N HIS A 415 7.74 -2.04 5.27
CA HIS A 415 8.82 -2.45 6.18
C HIS A 415 9.99 -1.46 6.18
N TRP A 416 10.29 -0.89 5.01
CA TRP A 416 11.30 0.12 4.85
C TRP A 416 10.69 1.51 4.77
N SER A 417 10.12 1.91 3.62
CA SER A 417 9.48 3.22 3.52
C SER A 417 8.20 3.21 4.36
N LYS A 418 8.04 4.14 5.30
CA LYS A 418 6.92 4.13 6.24
C LYS A 418 5.78 5.02 5.77
N CYS A 419 6.11 6.15 5.14
CA CYS A 419 5.12 7.15 4.73
C CYS A 419 4.84 7.08 3.22
N TYR A 420 3.61 7.42 2.82
CA TYR A 420 3.14 7.48 1.43
C TYR A 420 3.35 6.21 0.60
N VAL A 421 3.33 5.05 1.25
CA VAL A 421 3.41 3.72 0.60
C VAL A 421 2.15 2.89 0.87
N PRO A 422 1.00 3.27 0.28
CA PRO A 422 -0.29 2.68 0.61
C PRO A 422 -0.38 1.20 0.24
N ALA A 423 -1.35 0.50 0.84
CA ALA A 423 -1.76 -0.82 0.36
C ALA A 423 -2.30 -0.75 -1.07
N ILE A 424 -3.05 0.31 -1.40
CA ILE A 424 -3.57 0.55 -2.76
C ILE A 424 -3.35 2.02 -3.15
N ALA A 425 -2.61 2.27 -4.23
CA ALA A 425 -2.53 3.59 -4.86
C ALA A 425 -3.37 3.63 -6.14
N LEU A 426 -4.22 4.65 -6.29
CA LEU A 426 -5.04 4.87 -7.49
C LEU A 426 -4.65 6.18 -8.17
N ASN A 427 -4.25 6.12 -9.43
CA ASN A 427 -3.84 7.30 -10.20
C ASN A 427 -4.55 7.34 -11.57
N GLY A 428 -4.97 8.53 -11.97
CA GLY A 428 -5.53 8.81 -13.29
C GLY A 428 -7.06 8.89 -13.27
N VAL A 429 -7.75 8.04 -14.03
CA VAL A 429 -9.22 8.11 -14.15
C VAL A 429 -9.85 6.72 -14.05
N GLY A 430 -10.92 6.58 -13.26
CA GLY A 430 -11.81 5.42 -13.33
C GLY A 430 -11.21 4.09 -12.85
N GLN A 431 -10.48 4.13 -11.74
CA GLN A 431 -9.90 2.94 -11.08
C GLN A 431 -10.76 2.49 -9.89
N ARG A 432 -10.68 1.21 -9.49
CA ARG A 432 -11.50 0.67 -8.39
C ARG A 432 -10.69 -0.12 -7.34
N ALA A 433 -11.01 0.12 -6.07
CA ALA A 433 -10.59 -0.71 -4.94
C ALA A 433 -11.83 -1.24 -4.21
N SER A 434 -12.07 -2.56 -4.26
CA SER A 434 -13.29 -3.14 -3.69
C SER A 434 -13.14 -4.45 -2.93
N HIS A 435 -13.92 -4.64 -1.87
CA HIS A 435 -13.93 -5.90 -1.09
C HIS A 435 -12.57 -6.30 -0.53
N ASN A 436 -11.69 -5.34 -0.22
CA ASN A 436 -10.37 -5.64 0.32
C ASN A 436 -10.38 -5.62 1.86
N LEU A 437 -9.47 -6.37 2.47
CA LEU A 437 -9.14 -6.28 3.88
C LEU A 437 -7.72 -5.71 4.00
N ILE A 438 -7.58 -4.57 4.67
CA ILE A 438 -6.29 -3.87 4.85
C ILE A 438 -6.05 -3.62 6.33
N HIS A 439 -4.96 -4.17 6.87
CA HIS A 439 -4.60 -3.93 8.26
C HIS A 439 -3.10 -4.00 8.57
N ASP A 440 -2.73 -3.67 9.81
CA ASP A 440 -1.36 -3.65 10.31
C ASP A 440 -0.41 -2.87 9.40
N HIS A 441 -0.74 -1.61 9.12
CA HIS A 441 -0.02 -0.78 8.17
C HIS A 441 0.46 0.53 8.83
N PRO A 442 1.72 0.95 8.65
CA PRO A 442 2.27 2.13 9.34
C PRO A 442 1.61 3.45 8.94
N HIS A 443 1.00 3.53 7.74
CA HIS A 443 0.47 4.76 7.15
C HIS A 443 -0.92 4.55 6.50
N CYS A 444 -1.22 5.22 5.37
CA CYS A 444 -2.54 5.19 4.73
C CYS A 444 -2.85 3.85 4.02
N ALA A 445 -4.12 3.44 4.02
CA ALA A 445 -4.53 2.21 3.34
C ALA A 445 -4.71 2.42 1.84
N ILE A 446 -5.47 3.45 1.46
CA ILE A 446 -5.76 3.81 0.07
C ILE A 446 -5.37 5.27 -0.15
N LEU A 447 -4.49 5.51 -1.12
CA LEU A 447 -4.12 6.85 -1.56
C LEU A 447 -4.57 7.04 -3.01
N TYR A 448 -5.23 8.15 -3.35
CA TYR A 448 -5.67 8.37 -4.71
C TYR A 448 -5.42 9.77 -5.25
N TRP A 449 -5.20 9.85 -6.57
CA TRP A 449 -4.93 11.07 -7.33
C TRP A 449 -5.66 11.01 -8.68
N GLY A 450 -6.69 11.83 -8.86
CA GLY A 450 -7.43 11.90 -10.13
C GLY A 450 -8.95 11.82 -9.98
N ASN A 451 -9.60 11.19 -10.95
CA ASN A 451 -11.02 11.36 -11.23
C ASN A 451 -11.79 10.04 -11.30
N ASP A 452 -13.08 10.08 -10.96
CA ASP A 452 -14.03 8.97 -11.13
C ASP A 452 -13.56 7.63 -10.51
N HIS A 453 -12.70 7.66 -9.48
CA HIS A 453 -12.29 6.46 -8.75
C HIS A 453 -13.40 5.96 -7.82
N VAL A 454 -13.46 4.65 -7.61
CA VAL A 454 -14.43 4.00 -6.70
C VAL A 454 -13.70 3.19 -5.63
N MET A 455 -13.97 3.49 -4.37
CA MET A 455 -13.45 2.79 -3.20
C MET A 455 -14.63 2.28 -2.39
N GLU A 456 -14.93 0.97 -2.49
CA GLU A 456 -16.17 0.42 -1.94
C GLU A 456 -16.05 -0.94 -1.26
N PHE A 457 -16.84 -1.17 -0.22
CA PHE A 457 -16.89 -2.47 0.48
C PHE A 457 -15.56 -2.93 1.08
N ASN A 458 -14.61 -2.03 1.33
CA ASN A 458 -13.35 -2.38 1.96
C ASN A 458 -13.50 -2.39 3.49
N GLU A 459 -12.79 -3.28 4.15
CA GLU A 459 -12.55 -3.28 5.59
C GLU A 459 -11.12 -2.80 5.84
N ILE A 460 -10.98 -1.71 6.61
CA ILE A 460 -9.69 -1.07 6.87
C ILE A 460 -9.56 -0.87 8.37
N HIS A 461 -8.53 -1.46 8.98
CA HIS A 461 -8.31 -1.30 10.42
C HIS A 461 -6.86 -1.40 10.83
N HIS A 462 -6.51 -0.90 12.01
CA HIS A 462 -5.14 -0.97 12.53
C HIS A 462 -4.13 -0.43 11.50
N ILE A 463 -4.43 0.76 11.00
CA ILE A 463 -3.59 1.51 10.08
C ILE A 463 -3.08 2.79 10.74
N ALA A 464 -2.18 3.52 10.08
CA ALA A 464 -1.50 4.68 10.67
C ALA A 464 -0.82 4.35 12.01
N LEU A 465 -0.33 3.12 12.18
CA LEU A 465 0.17 2.63 13.46
C LEU A 465 1.51 3.27 13.88
N GLU A 466 2.24 3.85 12.93
CA GLU A 466 3.55 4.45 13.19
C GLU A 466 3.60 5.93 12.78
N THR A 467 2.64 6.47 12.05
CA THR A 467 2.74 7.82 11.42
C THR A 467 1.62 8.75 11.88
N GLY A 468 1.71 10.03 11.52
CA GLY A 468 0.68 11.04 11.79
C GLY A 468 0.36 11.86 10.55
N ASP A 469 -0.72 12.65 10.60
CA ASP A 469 -1.22 13.45 9.47
C ASP A 469 -1.51 12.58 8.24
N VAL A 470 -2.43 11.64 8.43
CA VAL A 470 -2.67 10.53 7.49
C VAL A 470 -4.12 10.04 7.58
N GLY A 471 -4.72 9.75 6.42
CA GLY A 471 -6.04 9.13 6.33
C GLY A 471 -6.01 7.64 6.00
N ALA A 472 -7.04 6.89 6.41
CA ALA A 472 -7.25 5.54 5.89
C ALA A 472 -7.47 5.56 4.39
N ILE A 473 -8.34 6.46 3.94
CA ILE A 473 -8.48 6.82 2.54
C ILE A 473 -8.09 8.29 2.41
N TYR A 474 -7.07 8.56 1.61
CA TYR A 474 -6.38 9.85 1.57
C TYR A 474 -6.22 10.36 0.12
N THR A 475 -6.43 11.66 -0.09
CA THR A 475 -6.07 12.41 -1.30
C THR A 475 -5.80 13.88 -0.94
N GLY A 476 -5.24 14.69 -1.85
CA GLY A 476 -5.07 16.11 -1.58
C GLY A 476 -4.75 17.01 -2.78
N ARG A 477 -4.80 18.33 -2.53
CA ARG A 477 -4.14 19.39 -3.33
C ARG A 477 -4.61 19.59 -4.78
N ASP A 478 -5.81 19.17 -5.20
CA ASP A 478 -6.31 19.44 -6.57
C ASP A 478 -7.83 19.65 -6.61
N TYR A 479 -8.28 20.84 -7.02
CA TYR A 479 -9.71 21.15 -7.18
C TYR A 479 -10.41 20.36 -8.30
N THR A 480 -9.65 19.73 -9.18
CA THR A 480 -10.19 19.01 -10.34
C THR A 480 -10.37 17.51 -10.09
N PHE A 481 -9.96 16.98 -8.93
CA PHE A 481 -10.15 15.57 -8.53
C PHE A 481 -11.59 15.24 -8.15
N ARG A 482 -12.48 15.28 -9.15
CA ARG A 482 -13.93 15.17 -9.01
C ARG A 482 -14.46 13.80 -9.42
N GLY A 483 -15.67 13.49 -8.96
CA GLY A 483 -16.41 12.28 -9.31
C GLY A 483 -15.97 11.02 -8.55
N ASN A 484 -15.04 11.16 -7.61
CA ASN A 484 -14.56 10.07 -6.77
C ASN A 484 -15.63 9.67 -5.74
N LYS A 485 -15.71 8.36 -5.44
CA LYS A 485 -16.69 7.78 -4.52
C LYS A 485 -16.04 6.88 -3.49
N ILE A 486 -16.28 7.21 -2.22
CA ILE A 486 -15.91 6.40 -1.07
C ILE A 486 -17.20 5.91 -0.43
N ARG A 487 -17.57 4.64 -0.63
CA ARG A 487 -18.87 4.15 -0.18
C ARG A 487 -18.86 2.77 0.44
N HIS A 488 -19.71 2.56 1.44
CA HIS A 488 -19.92 1.23 2.02
C HIS A 488 -18.65 0.56 2.55
N ASN A 489 -17.68 1.34 3.02
CA ASN A 489 -16.49 0.81 3.69
C ASN A 489 -16.72 0.70 5.21
N PHE A 490 -15.99 -0.18 5.87
CA PHE A 490 -15.87 -0.22 7.33
C PHE A 490 -14.44 0.19 7.71
N ILE A 491 -14.30 1.35 8.34
CA ILE A 491 -13.01 1.89 8.76
C ILE A 491 -13.01 1.94 10.29
N HIS A 492 -12.08 1.22 10.93
CA HIS A 492 -12.09 1.13 12.38
C HIS A 492 -10.71 0.97 13.03
N HIS A 493 -10.60 1.33 14.31
CA HIS A 493 -9.37 1.15 15.10
C HIS A 493 -8.14 1.71 14.39
N THR A 494 -8.21 2.97 13.95
CA THR A 494 -7.05 3.64 13.35
C THR A 494 -6.11 4.11 14.46
N GLY A 495 -4.80 4.07 14.21
CA GLY A 495 -3.77 4.53 15.14
C GLY A 495 -3.51 6.02 15.03
N GLY A 496 -2.24 6.39 15.03
CA GLY A 496 -1.78 7.76 14.75
C GLY A 496 -0.92 8.34 15.87
N VAL A 497 0.15 9.02 15.49
CA VAL A 497 0.96 9.87 16.39
C VAL A 497 0.79 11.34 16.01
N GLY A 498 1.18 12.27 16.89
CA GLY A 498 1.14 13.71 16.58
C GLY A 498 -0.28 14.22 16.30
N MET A 499 -0.56 14.66 15.07
CA MET A 499 -1.91 15.06 14.62
C MET A 499 -2.90 13.89 14.55
N GLY A 500 -2.44 12.66 14.81
CA GLY A 500 -3.25 11.45 14.79
C GLY A 500 -3.49 10.93 13.38
N SER A 501 -4.50 10.07 13.26
CA SER A 501 -5.00 9.57 11.98
C SER A 501 -6.39 10.10 11.68
N MET A 502 -6.84 9.92 10.44
CA MET A 502 -8.15 10.26 9.92
C MET A 502 -8.77 9.01 9.27
N GLY A 503 -10.10 8.90 9.25
CA GLY A 503 -10.77 7.84 8.48
C GLY A 503 -10.70 8.13 6.97
N VAL A 504 -11.34 9.21 6.57
CA VAL A 504 -11.29 9.78 5.23
C VAL A 504 -10.66 11.17 5.33
N TYR A 505 -9.53 11.37 4.66
CA TYR A 505 -8.78 12.62 4.68
C TYR A 505 -8.81 13.30 3.31
N MET A 506 -9.58 14.38 3.23
CA MET A 506 -9.65 15.28 2.07
C MET A 506 -8.71 16.45 2.31
N ASP A 507 -7.43 16.24 2.01
CA ASP A 507 -6.38 17.15 2.40
C ASP A 507 -6.17 18.31 1.40
N ASP A 508 -5.54 19.39 1.86
CA ASP A 508 -5.02 20.46 1.00
C ASP A 508 -6.00 21.01 -0.05
N CYS A 509 -7.22 21.31 0.37
CA CYS A 509 -8.26 21.90 -0.46
C CYS A 509 -8.72 21.03 -1.66
N VAL A 510 -8.40 19.73 -1.68
CA VAL A 510 -9.04 18.78 -2.62
C VAL A 510 -10.57 18.85 -2.48
N SER A 511 -11.32 18.61 -3.54
CA SER A 511 -12.74 18.95 -3.56
C SER A 511 -13.58 17.95 -4.35
N GLY A 512 -14.87 17.83 -4.03
CA GLY A 512 -15.86 17.12 -4.85
C GLY A 512 -15.85 15.60 -4.79
N THR A 513 -15.41 15.03 -3.67
CA THR A 513 -15.56 13.58 -3.40
C THR A 513 -16.87 13.30 -2.67
N GLU A 514 -17.56 12.23 -3.10
CA GLU A 514 -18.74 11.67 -2.43
C GLU A 514 -18.29 10.63 -1.38
N VAL A 515 -18.78 10.78 -0.15
CA VAL A 515 -18.54 9.86 0.98
C VAL A 515 -19.90 9.35 1.46
N PHE A 516 -20.27 8.14 1.03
CA PHE A 516 -21.64 7.63 1.18
C PHE A 516 -21.75 6.30 1.90
N GLY A 517 -22.55 6.21 2.95
CA GLY A 517 -22.95 4.91 3.49
C GLY A 517 -21.80 4.10 4.09
N ASN A 518 -20.76 4.75 4.63
CA ASN A 518 -19.64 4.09 5.31
C ASN A 518 -19.93 3.93 6.81
N VAL A 519 -19.26 2.97 7.45
CA VAL A 519 -19.27 2.77 8.90
C VAL A 519 -17.88 3.11 9.44
N PHE A 520 -17.82 4.02 10.40
CA PHE A 520 -16.61 4.43 11.11
C PHE A 520 -16.70 4.03 12.58
N TYR A 521 -15.70 3.34 13.10
CA TYR A 521 -15.68 2.90 14.51
C TYR A 521 -14.33 3.07 15.19
N LYS A 522 -14.24 3.84 16.28
CA LYS A 522 -12.96 4.15 16.95
C LYS A 522 -11.91 4.71 15.99
N VAL A 523 -12.29 5.82 15.36
CA VAL A 523 -11.47 6.53 14.38
C VAL A 523 -11.24 7.93 14.91
N HIS A 524 -9.97 8.32 15.03
CA HIS A 524 -9.61 9.71 15.23
C HIS A 524 -9.94 10.46 13.93
N TRP A 525 -10.69 11.57 14.02
CA TRP A 525 -11.18 12.37 12.88
C TRP A 525 -11.74 11.51 11.73
N ALA A 526 -12.94 10.98 11.87
CA ALA A 526 -13.48 10.00 10.91
C ALA A 526 -13.63 10.56 9.48
N MET A 527 -14.12 11.79 9.34
CA MET A 527 -14.13 12.53 8.09
C MET A 527 -13.45 13.88 8.30
N PHE A 528 -12.32 14.13 7.65
CA PHE A 528 -11.64 15.41 7.71
C PHE A 528 -11.63 16.13 6.35
N ILE A 529 -12.18 17.34 6.34
CA ILE A 529 -12.19 18.27 5.20
C ILE A 529 -11.14 19.36 5.45
N GLY A 530 -9.94 19.19 4.91
CA GLY A 530 -8.84 20.13 5.03
C GLY A 530 -8.92 21.25 3.99
N GLY A 531 -9.77 22.27 4.20
CA GLY A 531 -9.90 23.42 3.30
C GLY A 531 -10.68 23.17 2.01
N GLY A 532 -11.06 21.92 1.74
CA GLY A 532 -11.76 21.49 0.52
C GLY A 532 -13.22 21.92 0.45
N ARG A 533 -13.83 21.79 -0.74
CA ARG A 533 -15.21 22.23 -1.02
C ARG A 533 -16.00 21.22 -1.86
N ASP A 534 -17.31 21.46 -1.92
CA ASP A 534 -18.30 20.67 -2.68
C ASP A 534 -18.26 19.15 -2.40
N HIS A 535 -17.79 18.73 -1.22
CA HIS A 535 -17.91 17.35 -0.78
C HIS A 535 -19.34 17.02 -0.40
N ARG A 536 -19.72 15.75 -0.58
CA ARG A 536 -21.00 15.23 -0.11
C ARG A 536 -20.76 14.07 0.85
N VAL A 537 -20.96 14.33 2.14
CA VAL A 537 -20.81 13.35 3.22
C VAL A 537 -22.21 12.94 3.66
N GLU A 538 -22.65 11.78 3.16
CA GLU A 538 -24.04 11.37 3.26
C GLU A 538 -24.21 9.94 3.81
N ASN A 539 -25.23 9.74 4.64
CA ASN A 539 -25.68 8.41 5.03
C ASN A 539 -24.63 7.57 5.77
N ASN A 540 -23.61 8.20 6.38
CA ASN A 540 -22.56 7.49 7.10
C ASN A 540 -22.96 7.27 8.57
N LEU A 541 -22.45 6.19 9.14
CA LEU A 541 -22.58 5.85 10.55
C LEU A 541 -21.23 6.04 11.24
N PHE A 542 -21.19 6.93 12.24
CA PHE A 542 -20.02 7.23 13.04
C PHE A 542 -20.23 6.76 14.47
N VAL A 543 -19.33 5.92 14.99
CA VAL A 543 -19.42 5.34 16.33
C VAL A 543 -18.09 5.51 17.04
N ASP A 544 -18.10 6.14 18.21
CA ASP A 544 -16.90 6.38 19.03
C ASP A 544 -15.76 7.04 18.24
N CYS A 545 -16.10 7.99 17.36
CA CYS A 545 -15.15 8.83 16.67
C CYS A 545 -14.92 10.14 17.45
N ASP A 546 -13.71 10.68 17.36
CA ASP A 546 -13.35 11.95 18.00
C ASP A 546 -12.68 12.90 17.01
N PRO A 547 -13.44 13.84 16.38
CA PRO A 547 -14.89 13.78 16.17
C PRO A 547 -15.25 12.97 14.92
N ALA A 548 -16.55 12.82 14.66
CA ALA A 548 -17.06 12.21 13.42
C ALA A 548 -16.75 13.06 12.17
N VAL A 549 -16.94 14.38 12.23
CA VAL A 549 -16.63 15.29 11.13
C VAL A 549 -15.75 16.44 11.60
N ARG A 550 -14.63 16.70 10.93
CA ARG A 550 -13.80 17.87 11.14
C ARG A 550 -13.66 18.66 9.85
N ALA A 551 -13.62 19.99 9.94
CA ALA A 551 -13.26 20.83 8.82
C ALA A 551 -12.25 21.91 9.22
N ASP A 552 -11.42 22.32 8.27
CA ASP A 552 -10.57 23.50 8.41
C ASP A 552 -10.69 24.43 7.19
N GLY A 553 -10.25 25.67 7.36
CA GLY A 553 -10.27 26.73 6.35
C GLY A 553 -8.87 27.12 5.88
N ARG A 554 -7.93 26.17 5.77
CA ARG A 554 -6.54 26.48 5.39
C ARG A 554 -6.40 27.24 4.07
N GLY A 555 -7.36 27.10 3.15
CA GLY A 555 -7.41 27.87 1.90
C GLY A 555 -7.61 29.38 2.06
N LEU A 556 -7.91 29.85 3.28
CA LEU A 556 -8.01 31.26 3.68
C LEU A 556 -6.75 31.79 4.38
N ASP A 557 -5.79 30.92 4.69
CA ASP A 557 -4.60 31.29 5.42
C ASP A 557 -3.66 32.15 4.55
N LYS A 558 -3.15 33.23 5.15
CA LYS A 558 -2.32 34.22 4.47
C LYS A 558 -0.83 33.87 4.50
N SER A 559 -0.43 32.85 5.26
CA SER A 559 0.96 32.43 5.33
C SER A 559 1.44 31.98 3.94
N PRO A 560 2.69 32.27 3.55
CA PRO A 560 3.17 32.04 2.19
C PRO A 560 2.92 30.63 1.65
N VAL A 561 3.09 29.59 2.49
CA VAL A 561 2.88 28.19 2.09
C VAL A 561 1.43 27.91 1.67
N TRP A 562 0.45 28.33 2.47
CA TRP A 562 -0.97 28.10 2.19
C TRP A 562 -1.48 29.03 1.09
N ARG A 563 -1.04 30.29 1.12
CA ARG A 563 -1.37 31.26 0.08
C ARG A 563 -0.85 30.82 -1.29
N GLY A 564 0.40 30.37 -1.39
CA GLY A 564 0.97 29.85 -2.63
C GLY A 564 0.35 28.53 -3.07
N MET A 565 -0.07 27.67 -2.14
CA MET A 565 -0.82 26.46 -2.48
C MET A 565 -2.11 26.81 -3.24
N VAL A 566 -2.92 27.73 -2.72
CA VAL A 566 -4.20 28.09 -3.37
C VAL A 566 -4.06 29.08 -4.52
N ASP A 567 -3.12 30.02 -4.48
CA ASP A 567 -3.01 31.04 -5.54
C ASP A 567 -2.19 30.52 -6.73
N ASP A 568 -1.15 29.73 -6.49
CA ASP A 568 -0.24 29.29 -7.56
C ASP A 568 -0.52 27.84 -7.96
N THR A 569 -0.37 26.90 -7.00
CA THR A 569 -0.43 25.46 -7.29
C THR A 569 -1.80 25.04 -7.81
N MET A 570 -2.87 25.47 -7.12
CA MET A 570 -4.24 25.11 -7.51
C MET A 570 -4.67 25.74 -8.84
N ARG A 571 -4.28 26.99 -9.13
CA ARG A 571 -4.56 27.62 -10.43
C ARG A 571 -3.86 26.89 -11.57
N LYS A 572 -2.59 26.52 -11.36
CA LYS A 572 -1.83 25.75 -12.34
C LYS A 572 -2.55 24.43 -12.67
N ARG A 573 -2.94 23.66 -11.65
CA ARG A 573 -3.67 22.40 -11.83
C ARG A 573 -5.02 22.58 -12.53
N LEU A 574 -5.75 23.66 -12.24
CA LEU A 574 -6.98 24.01 -12.96
C LEU A 574 -6.74 24.30 -14.45
N ALA A 575 -5.61 24.93 -14.79
CA ALA A 575 -5.24 25.23 -16.17
C ALA A 575 -4.69 24.02 -16.94
N GLU A 576 -4.25 22.96 -16.25
CA GLU A 576 -3.71 21.72 -16.85
C GLU A 576 -4.81 20.81 -17.44
N VAL A 577 -6.09 21.06 -17.16
CA VAL A 577 -7.21 20.23 -17.62
C VAL A 577 -8.14 20.97 -18.59
N PRO A 578 -8.84 20.27 -19.51
CA PRO A 578 -9.82 20.91 -20.39
C PRO A 578 -11.06 21.37 -19.62
N LEU A 579 -11.05 22.62 -19.17
CA LEU A 579 -12.02 23.13 -18.19
C LEU A 579 -13.48 23.04 -18.65
N ALA A 580 -13.76 23.18 -19.95
CA ALA A 580 -15.11 23.01 -20.50
C ALA A 580 -15.63 21.58 -20.30
N LEU A 581 -14.80 20.57 -20.58
CA LEU A 581 -15.12 19.16 -20.35
C LEU A 581 -15.36 18.90 -18.85
N TYR A 582 -14.48 19.42 -17.99
CA TYR A 582 -14.60 19.24 -16.54
C TYR A 582 -15.83 19.91 -15.97
N ARG A 583 -16.20 21.13 -16.41
CA ARG A 583 -17.42 21.82 -15.96
C ARG A 583 -18.70 21.20 -16.52
N GLN A 584 -18.62 20.50 -17.64
CA GLN A 584 -19.74 19.71 -18.15
C GLN A 584 -19.93 18.44 -17.31
N ARG A 585 -18.84 17.74 -16.97
CA ARG A 585 -18.86 16.51 -16.17
C ARG A 585 -19.13 16.76 -14.68
N TYR A 586 -18.59 17.85 -14.14
CA TYR A 586 -18.61 18.25 -12.73
C TYR A 586 -19.07 19.71 -12.60
N PRO A 587 -20.39 19.97 -12.71
CA PRO A 587 -20.95 21.33 -12.76
C PRO A 587 -20.61 22.19 -11.53
N GLU A 588 -20.38 21.58 -10.37
CA GLU A 588 -20.03 22.23 -9.11
C GLU A 588 -18.74 23.05 -9.22
N MET A 589 -17.80 22.67 -10.10
CA MET A 589 -16.56 23.42 -10.31
C MET A 589 -16.77 24.87 -10.75
N LYS A 590 -17.95 25.22 -11.28
CA LYS A 590 -18.31 26.62 -11.61
C LYS A 590 -18.32 27.51 -10.36
N SER A 591 -18.48 26.94 -9.17
CA SER A 591 -18.47 27.68 -7.89
C SER A 591 -17.12 28.35 -7.59
N LEU A 592 -16.04 27.93 -8.24
CA LEU A 592 -14.69 28.53 -8.13
C LEU A 592 -14.59 29.91 -8.79
N ASP A 593 -15.49 30.23 -9.73
CA ASP A 593 -15.50 31.53 -10.43
C ASP A 593 -15.66 32.70 -9.45
N ARG A 594 -16.33 32.47 -8.31
CA ARG A 594 -16.48 33.45 -7.23
C ARG A 594 -15.16 33.90 -6.61
N TYR A 595 -14.13 33.05 -6.67
CA TYR A 595 -12.85 33.30 -6.01
C TYR A 595 -11.70 33.52 -7.00
N TYR A 596 -11.80 32.96 -8.21
CA TYR A 596 -10.77 33.12 -9.24
C TYR A 596 -11.16 34.00 -10.42
N GLY A 597 -12.44 34.36 -10.55
CA GLY A 597 -13.00 34.93 -11.76
C GLY A 597 -13.45 33.84 -12.75
N PRO A 598 -14.41 34.13 -13.65
CA PRO A 598 -14.83 33.18 -14.67
C PRO A 598 -13.74 32.98 -15.74
N PRO A 599 -13.69 31.84 -16.45
CA PRO A 599 -12.60 31.50 -17.37
C PRO A 599 -12.34 32.52 -18.49
N GLU A 600 -13.41 33.14 -18.99
CA GLU A 600 -13.37 34.15 -20.05
C GLU A 600 -13.49 35.59 -19.53
N GLY A 601 -13.50 35.78 -18.21
CA GLY A 601 -13.60 37.10 -17.59
C GLY A 601 -12.36 37.49 -16.80
N PRO A 602 -12.42 38.62 -16.07
CA PRO A 602 -11.28 39.10 -15.32
C PRO A 602 -10.94 38.13 -14.19
N ALA A 603 -9.67 37.72 -14.12
CA ALA A 603 -9.16 36.91 -13.03
C ALA A 603 -9.08 37.73 -11.74
N ILE A 604 -9.43 37.11 -10.61
CA ILE A 604 -9.26 37.69 -9.27
C ILE A 604 -7.87 37.27 -8.76
N THR A 605 -6.93 38.20 -8.68
CA THR A 605 -5.52 37.96 -8.31
C THR A 605 -4.98 39.04 -7.36
N GLY A 606 -3.75 38.90 -6.89
CA GLY A 606 -3.08 39.90 -6.05
C GLY A 606 -3.87 40.21 -4.77
N ASP A 607 -3.96 41.48 -4.42
CA ASP A 607 -4.69 41.93 -3.22
C ASP A 607 -6.19 41.63 -3.28
N ALA A 608 -6.78 41.49 -4.46
CA ALA A 608 -8.20 41.16 -4.63
C ALA A 608 -8.48 39.69 -4.29
N PHE A 609 -7.52 38.79 -4.47
CA PHE A 609 -7.66 37.39 -4.09
C PHE A 609 -7.54 37.25 -2.57
N LYS A 610 -8.57 36.67 -1.93
CA LYS A 610 -8.65 36.52 -0.46
C LYS A 610 -8.52 35.07 0.01
N GLY A 611 -8.20 34.14 -0.88
CA GLY A 611 -8.23 32.71 -0.60
C GLY A 611 -9.53 32.05 -1.08
N VAL A 612 -9.61 30.74 -0.87
CA VAL A 612 -10.79 29.93 -1.21
C VAL A 612 -11.30 29.25 0.06
N PRO A 613 -12.52 29.54 0.52
CA PRO A 613 -13.11 28.95 1.72
C PRO A 613 -13.59 27.51 1.47
N PRO A 614 -13.74 26.70 2.54
CA PRO A 614 -14.27 25.33 2.47
C PRO A 614 -15.82 25.33 2.41
N ASP A 615 -16.40 26.15 1.53
CA ASP A 615 -17.84 26.32 1.39
C ASP A 615 -18.47 25.15 0.59
N ASP A 616 -19.79 25.13 0.49
CA ASP A 616 -20.57 24.20 -0.36
C ASP A 616 -20.42 22.70 0.01
N ASN A 617 -19.78 22.37 1.12
CA ASN A 617 -19.73 21.02 1.67
C ASN A 617 -21.09 20.64 2.30
N LEU A 618 -21.69 19.55 1.82
CA LEU A 618 -22.96 19.02 2.31
C LEU A 618 -22.75 17.80 3.21
N ILE A 619 -23.09 17.93 4.48
CA ILE A 619 -23.05 16.87 5.47
C ILE A 619 -24.49 16.53 5.84
N ILE A 620 -25.02 15.42 5.31
CA ILE A 620 -26.45 15.16 5.32
C ILE A 620 -26.82 13.72 5.69
N ARG A 621 -27.90 13.54 6.47
CA ARG A 621 -28.43 12.19 6.77
C ARG A 621 -27.41 11.25 7.41
N ASN A 622 -26.48 11.76 8.22
CA ASN A 622 -25.53 10.90 8.93
C ASN A 622 -26.07 10.56 10.33
N VAL A 623 -25.57 9.45 10.89
CA VAL A 623 -25.84 9.06 12.28
C VAL A 623 -24.52 9.08 13.05
N CYS A 624 -24.52 9.72 14.21
CA CYS A 624 -23.37 9.77 15.11
C CYS A 624 -23.74 9.29 16.51
N VAL A 625 -22.98 8.31 16.98
CA VAL A 625 -22.91 7.84 18.36
C VAL A 625 -21.56 8.26 18.91
N GLY A 626 -21.50 9.43 19.54
CA GLY A 626 -20.24 9.99 20.04
C GLY A 626 -20.12 11.49 19.73
N LYS A 627 -18.88 11.97 19.53
CA LYS A 627 -18.63 13.38 19.28
C LYS A 627 -18.92 13.72 17.81
N TRP A 628 -19.83 14.65 17.60
CA TRP A 628 -20.34 14.98 16.26
C TRP A 628 -19.33 15.70 15.36
N ALA A 629 -19.16 17.00 15.53
CA ALA A 629 -18.40 17.80 14.57
C ALA A 629 -17.56 18.89 15.22
N ASP A 630 -16.46 19.22 14.56
CA ASP A 630 -15.54 20.31 14.93
C ASP A 630 -15.12 21.09 13.67
N ALA A 631 -14.82 22.38 13.84
CA ALA A 631 -14.24 23.20 12.79
C ALA A 631 -13.23 24.18 13.39
N GLY A 632 -12.09 24.34 12.73
CA GLY A 632 -11.03 25.22 13.18
C GLY A 632 -10.27 25.87 12.03
N TRP A 633 -9.21 26.62 12.37
CA TRP A 633 -8.29 27.25 11.41
C TRP A 633 -9.00 28.00 10.29
N HIS A 634 -9.49 29.20 10.59
CA HIS A 634 -10.28 30.08 9.69
C HIS A 634 -11.64 29.53 9.23
N ALA A 635 -12.03 28.30 9.58
CA ALA A 635 -13.37 27.77 9.34
C ALA A 635 -14.23 27.74 10.62
N SER A 636 -15.55 27.64 10.42
CA SER A 636 -16.52 27.38 11.48
C SER A 636 -17.57 26.36 10.98
N LEU A 637 -18.33 25.76 11.89
CA LEU A 637 -19.40 24.83 11.49
C LEU A 637 -20.50 25.49 10.64
N GLN A 638 -20.65 26.82 10.71
CA GLN A 638 -21.59 27.58 9.86
C GLN A 638 -21.20 27.58 8.38
N THR A 639 -19.92 27.29 8.09
CA THR A 639 -19.38 27.17 6.74
C THR A 639 -19.85 25.87 6.07
N LEU A 640 -20.24 24.86 6.86
CA LEU A 640 -20.75 23.58 6.38
C LEU A 640 -22.27 23.59 6.32
N ARG A 641 -22.83 22.90 5.33
CA ARG A 641 -24.28 22.64 5.26
C ARG A 641 -24.60 21.36 6.02
N LEU A 642 -25.08 21.49 7.25
CA LEU A 642 -25.46 20.37 8.11
C LEU A 642 -26.97 20.16 8.04
N GLU A 643 -27.42 19.07 7.41
CA GLU A 643 -28.85 18.83 7.16
C GLU A 643 -29.26 17.42 7.64
N ASN A 644 -30.37 17.29 8.36
CA ASN A 644 -30.96 15.98 8.70
C ASN A 644 -30.00 14.94 9.33
N ASN A 645 -28.99 15.37 10.10
CA ASN A 645 -28.08 14.46 10.80
C ASN A 645 -28.63 14.10 12.19
N LEU A 646 -28.54 12.83 12.58
CA LEU A 646 -28.86 12.37 13.94
C LEU A 646 -27.57 12.28 14.76
N THR A 647 -27.32 13.25 15.64
CA THR A 647 -25.99 13.44 16.26
C THR A 647 -25.84 12.94 17.70
N ASN A 648 -26.95 12.65 18.38
CA ASN A 648 -26.99 12.11 19.75
C ASN A 648 -27.60 10.69 19.75
N ALA A 649 -27.11 9.81 18.89
CA ALA A 649 -27.78 8.54 18.56
C ALA A 649 -27.47 7.37 19.52
N THR A 650 -27.05 7.63 20.76
CA THR A 650 -26.57 6.59 21.70
C THR A 650 -27.55 5.45 21.94
N THR A 651 -28.86 5.69 21.83
CA THR A 651 -29.92 4.70 22.00
C THR A 651 -30.42 4.08 20.69
N SER A 652 -29.86 4.47 19.54
CA SER A 652 -30.36 4.11 18.21
C SER A 652 -29.80 2.78 17.67
N LEU A 653 -28.73 2.24 18.26
CA LEU A 653 -28.16 0.95 17.89
C LEU A 653 -28.92 -0.21 18.57
N VAL A 654 -29.04 -1.35 17.86
CA VAL A 654 -29.64 -2.58 18.42
C VAL A 654 -28.79 -3.14 19.56
N THR A 655 -27.46 -3.14 19.37
CA THR A 655 -26.49 -3.66 20.32
C THR A 655 -25.52 -2.54 20.71
N ALA A 656 -25.09 -2.52 21.98
CA ALA A 656 -24.05 -1.61 22.42
C ALA A 656 -22.70 -2.00 21.77
N PRO A 657 -21.96 -1.04 21.16
CA PRO A 657 -20.63 -1.30 20.60
C PRO A 657 -19.65 -1.84 21.63
N ASN A 658 -18.75 -2.72 21.19
CA ASN A 658 -17.56 -3.15 21.94
C ASN A 658 -16.42 -3.50 20.97
N ASP A 659 -15.26 -3.83 21.51
CA ASP A 659 -14.03 -4.05 20.74
C ASP A 659 -14.10 -5.21 19.74
N GLN A 660 -15.06 -6.13 19.89
CA GLN A 660 -15.28 -7.26 18.98
C GLN A 660 -16.35 -6.97 17.91
N SER A 661 -16.95 -5.77 17.93
CA SER A 661 -18.00 -5.39 17.01
C SER A 661 -17.50 -5.35 15.57
N GLY A 662 -18.10 -6.18 14.72
CA GLY A 662 -17.97 -6.10 13.27
C GLY A 662 -19.00 -5.14 12.68
N PRO A 663 -18.96 -4.89 11.36
CA PRO A 663 -19.86 -3.94 10.71
C PRO A 663 -21.35 -4.32 10.88
N ARG A 664 -21.64 -5.63 11.07
CA ARG A 664 -23.00 -6.16 11.26
C ARG A 664 -23.61 -5.81 12.62
N ASP A 665 -22.78 -5.51 13.61
CA ASP A 665 -23.23 -5.23 14.98
C ASP A 665 -23.76 -3.80 15.14
N PHE A 666 -23.48 -2.92 14.17
CA PHE A 666 -23.92 -1.52 14.16
C PHE A 666 -25.30 -1.30 13.52
N ALA A 667 -26.17 -2.31 13.53
CA ALA A 667 -27.53 -2.18 13.02
C ALA A 667 -28.34 -1.16 13.84
N LEU A 668 -29.04 -0.26 13.15
CA LEU A 668 -29.99 0.66 13.79
C LEU A 668 -31.29 -0.06 14.16
N LYS A 669 -31.90 0.34 15.29
CA LYS A 669 -33.23 -0.13 15.68
C LYS A 669 -34.27 0.24 14.63
N LYS A 670 -35.33 -0.57 14.52
CA LYS A 670 -36.41 -0.36 13.53
C LYS A 670 -37.14 0.98 13.71
N ASP A 671 -37.21 1.48 14.94
CA ASP A 671 -37.84 2.73 15.35
C ASP A 671 -36.84 3.89 15.47
N SER A 672 -35.60 3.73 14.99
CA SER A 672 -34.59 4.79 15.02
C SER A 672 -35.11 6.05 14.28
N PRO A 673 -34.96 7.26 14.88
CA PRO A 673 -35.32 8.51 14.21
C PRO A 673 -34.57 8.76 12.90
N ALA A 674 -33.41 8.12 12.71
CA ALA A 674 -32.61 8.23 11.50
C ALA A 674 -33.40 7.89 10.22
N TRP A 675 -34.33 6.92 10.30
CA TRP A 675 -35.15 6.52 9.16
C TRP A 675 -36.05 7.66 8.67
N ALA A 676 -36.65 8.41 9.59
CA ALA A 676 -37.50 9.57 9.26
C ALA A 676 -36.70 10.75 8.70
N LEU A 677 -35.42 10.87 9.09
CA LEU A 677 -34.49 11.85 8.53
C LEU A 677 -33.99 11.45 7.13
N GLY A 678 -34.31 10.24 6.66
CA GLY A 678 -33.97 9.73 5.34
C GLY A 678 -32.73 8.85 5.30
N PHE A 679 -32.20 8.40 6.44
CA PHE A 679 -31.11 7.43 6.48
C PHE A 679 -31.52 6.13 5.78
N HIS A 680 -30.61 5.54 5.00
CA HIS A 680 -30.77 4.29 4.28
C HIS A 680 -29.87 3.21 4.88
N LYS A 681 -30.37 1.98 4.91
CA LYS A 681 -29.62 0.84 5.45
C LYS A 681 -28.31 0.65 4.68
N ILE A 682 -27.20 0.55 5.41
CA ILE A 682 -25.89 0.22 4.85
C ILE A 682 -25.81 -1.29 4.59
N PRO A 683 -25.36 -1.74 3.40
CA PRO A 683 -25.18 -3.16 3.04
C PRO A 683 -23.94 -3.78 3.71
N VAL A 684 -23.92 -3.81 5.04
CA VAL A 684 -22.78 -4.26 5.86
C VAL A 684 -22.39 -5.72 5.62
N GLU A 685 -23.30 -6.53 5.11
CA GLU A 685 -23.04 -7.93 4.76
C GLU A 685 -22.12 -8.12 3.55
N GLN A 686 -21.88 -7.07 2.76
CA GLN A 686 -21.03 -7.09 1.57
C GLN A 686 -19.61 -6.55 1.83
N ILE A 687 -19.36 -6.00 3.02
CA ILE A 687 -18.07 -5.38 3.37
C ILE A 687 -17.02 -6.45 3.65
N GLY A 688 -15.80 -6.19 3.19
CA GLY A 688 -14.63 -7.04 3.41
C GLY A 688 -14.45 -8.11 2.34
N LEU A 689 -13.63 -9.10 2.66
CA LEU A 689 -13.33 -10.23 1.77
C LEU A 689 -14.58 -11.08 1.51
N ARG A 690 -14.65 -11.67 0.32
CA ARG A 690 -15.72 -12.60 -0.10
C ARG A 690 -15.16 -13.95 -0.53
N GLU A 691 -15.97 -14.99 -0.37
CA GLU A 691 -15.65 -16.29 -0.94
C GLU A 691 -15.85 -16.29 -2.46
N ASP A 692 -14.88 -16.86 -3.18
CA ASP A 692 -14.97 -17.12 -4.62
C ASP A 692 -14.11 -18.33 -5.03
N GLU A 693 -13.97 -18.58 -6.34
CA GLU A 693 -13.17 -19.70 -6.86
C GLU A 693 -11.66 -19.62 -6.51
N LEU A 694 -11.16 -18.43 -6.17
CA LEU A 694 -9.77 -18.12 -5.83
C LEU A 694 -9.57 -18.08 -4.31
N ARG A 695 -10.53 -17.54 -3.54
CA ARG A 695 -10.56 -17.47 -2.09
C ARG A 695 -11.70 -18.33 -1.55
N ARG A 696 -11.44 -19.62 -1.32
CA ARG A 696 -12.48 -20.60 -0.95
C ARG A 696 -12.87 -20.64 0.52
N GLU A 697 -12.04 -20.08 1.41
CA GLU A 697 -12.31 -20.07 2.85
C GLU A 697 -11.89 -18.74 3.47
N LEU A 698 -12.80 -18.14 4.25
CA LEU A 698 -12.54 -16.90 5.00
C LEU A 698 -12.09 -17.14 6.45
N LYS A 699 -12.21 -18.38 6.96
CA LYS A 699 -11.93 -18.71 8.38
C LYS A 699 -10.52 -18.31 8.84
N ARG A 700 -9.54 -18.35 7.93
CA ARG A 700 -8.16 -17.94 8.21
C ARG A 700 -8.03 -16.44 8.55
N PHE A 701 -8.96 -15.61 8.10
CA PHE A 701 -8.96 -14.16 8.29
C PHE A 701 -9.86 -13.71 9.45
N MET A 702 -10.75 -14.59 9.93
CA MET A 702 -11.67 -14.31 11.04
C MET A 702 -11.05 -14.61 12.42
N SER A 703 -9.80 -15.11 12.50
CA SER A 703 -9.20 -15.61 13.75
C SER A 703 -8.16 -14.69 14.41
N THR A 704 -8.00 -13.44 13.96
CA THR A 704 -6.99 -12.51 14.50
C THR A 704 -7.47 -11.67 15.69
N THR A 705 -8.65 -11.91 16.26
CA THR A 705 -9.12 -11.21 17.48
C THR A 705 -8.40 -11.61 18.78
N THR A 706 -7.32 -12.39 18.69
CA THR A 706 -6.44 -12.69 19.84
C THR A 706 -4.99 -12.77 19.36
N ARG A 707 -4.28 -11.65 19.44
CA ARG A 707 -2.93 -11.54 19.99
C ARG A 707 -2.50 -10.09 20.15
#